data_AF-A0A7L0FZX5-F1
#
_entry.id   AF-A0A7L0FZX5-F1
#
_cell.length_a   1.000
_cell.length_b   1.000
_cell.length_c   1.000
_cell.angle_alpha   90.00
_cell.angle_beta   90.00
_cell.angle_gamma   90.00
#
_symmetry.space_group_name_H-M   'P 1'
#
loop_
_entity.id
_entity.type
_entity.pdbx_description
1 polymer ?
#
loop_
_entity_poly.entity_id
_entity_poly.type
_entity_poly.pdbx_seq_one_letter_code
_entity_poly.pdbx_strand_id
1 'polypeptide(L)'
;ALLYLQELAEELTSVYQAPAPAEGAQEPEPERLQKKRRSRRRKEEETDSDDPTRDADFVPSKEVLLQAEEEEGSDAALSEVSEPELEAPRGHGGKTSSAGRSKPQCRGLAPNGFHNSIMAPVEKCSSLTCSLRDQKYSQWEFPDWIPLAHKWTCLSESEAAPYVPAEEKSPLFSIQREGIEDDGVLYRVNRFSSLQPHEQRLDVSFFVGGPVWAMEWCPSPEGSAAPQYVAVYCHGSMEQTHSVAGLHAGPALLQLWGLGTLQQEQGSADKAGLAYAVAADHGCVWDMKFCPSGAWEPPTAARKHPQMSRLGLLAVAFSDGRVVLYSLPHPGALQRSKRTQVKDGSCHKHVICKVQCIATLQVGSVQAGNAAECGQCFSLSWMPSKPHHHLAAGFYDGTVAIWNLLTKSLLQCVHQPNGSLKLYPFRCFLAHDHAVRSMEWCKADSNFLVTAGSDRKIKFWDLRRLYEPINSIKRFLSTEVAWLLPYNGVTVAQDNCYASYGLCGIHYIDAGYLGFKAYFVAPRKGTVWSISGSDWLNTVAAGDITGELVAAVLPDLAVNPLNVKRSSDRRFPVYKADLLPRSPAGSEDSEQALPKTRLYSEMVAKSYIRFQDTDLRSFKNFPGREPMRRMHTQEVKAELSLDRLQLEALHKVRFSPNLDSHGWLASGGQAGIVRVHCLAGLASGVGCQLLPERRARFSSLYGDKPGSPSP
;
A
#
# COMPACT_ATOMS: atom_id res chain seq x y z
N ALA A 1 -24.28 27.45 -0.44
CA ALA A 1 -24.32 28.32 0.75
C ALA A 1 -24.33 27.50 2.05
N LEU A 2 -25.39 26.74 2.37
CA LEU A 2 -25.44 25.92 3.60
C LEU A 2 -24.38 24.81 3.68
N LEU A 3 -24.16 24.05 2.59
CA LEU A 3 -23.10 23.03 2.53
C LEU A 3 -21.70 23.64 2.73
N TYR A 4 -21.45 24.82 2.15
CA TYR A 4 -20.19 25.55 2.31
C TYR A 4 -19.99 26.05 3.76
N LEU A 5 -21.04 26.55 4.41
CA LEU A 5 -20.99 26.94 5.82
C LEU A 5 -20.77 25.73 6.74
N GLN A 6 -21.31 24.57 6.37
CA GLN A 6 -21.11 23.33 7.11
C GLN A 6 -19.69 22.78 6.93
N GLU A 7 -19.14 22.83 5.72
CA GLU A 7 -17.72 22.51 5.46
C GLU A 7 -16.79 23.44 6.24
N LEU A 8 -17.08 24.75 6.27
CA LEU A 8 -16.30 25.75 7.00
C LEU A 8 -16.41 25.56 8.53
N ALA A 9 -17.60 25.20 9.03
CA ALA A 9 -17.78 24.84 10.44
C ALA A 9 -17.01 23.56 10.81
N GLU A 10 -17.03 22.54 9.94
CA GLU A 10 -16.26 21.31 10.15
C GLU A 10 -14.75 21.57 10.14
N GLU A 11 -14.26 22.45 9.27
CA GLU A 11 -12.86 22.89 9.25
C GLU A 11 -12.47 23.62 10.53
N LEU A 12 -13.29 24.57 11.00
CA LEU A 12 -13.04 25.29 12.25
C LEU A 12 -13.08 24.35 13.47
N THR A 13 -13.90 23.31 13.46
CA THR A 13 -13.93 22.29 14.54
C THR A 13 -12.83 21.24 14.45
N SER A 14 -12.12 21.17 13.32
CA SER A 14 -11.07 20.16 13.10
C SER A 14 -9.75 20.50 13.78
N VAL A 15 -9.57 21.78 14.13
CA VAL A 15 -8.40 22.29 14.86
C VAL A 15 -8.74 22.34 16.35
N TYR A 16 -8.00 21.58 17.15
CA TYR A 16 -8.12 21.61 18.60
C TYR A 16 -6.96 22.43 19.19
N GLN A 17 -7.23 23.68 19.58
CA GLN A 17 -6.27 24.46 20.37
C GLN A 17 -6.34 24.02 21.84
N ALA A 18 -5.19 23.78 22.45
CA ALA A 18 -5.11 23.64 23.91
C ALA A 18 -5.51 24.99 24.55
N PRO A 19 -6.23 25.00 25.70
CA PRO A 19 -6.53 26.24 26.40
C PRO A 19 -5.23 26.97 26.76
N ALA A 20 -5.19 28.28 26.51
CA ALA A 20 -4.04 29.12 26.81
C ALA A 20 -3.64 28.98 28.29
N PRO A 21 -2.34 28.82 28.60
CA PRO A 21 -1.88 28.86 29.99
C PRO A 21 -2.17 30.25 30.55
N ALA A 22 -2.77 30.29 31.75
CA ALA A 22 -3.07 31.53 32.45
C ALA A 22 -1.77 32.32 32.69
N GLU A 23 -1.75 33.57 32.23
CA GLU A 23 -0.66 34.51 32.51
C GLU A 23 -0.52 34.75 34.02
N GLY A 24 0.70 34.60 34.53
CA GLY A 24 1.13 35.31 35.73
C GLY A 24 1.80 34.45 36.80
N ALA A 25 3.13 34.39 36.78
CA ALA A 25 3.97 34.82 37.91
C ALA A 25 5.46 34.80 37.51
N GLN A 26 6.18 35.79 38.04
CA GLN A 26 7.52 36.23 37.69
C GLN A 26 8.63 35.18 37.95
N GLU A 27 9.58 35.10 37.02
CA GLU A 27 10.89 34.45 37.20
C GLU A 27 11.75 35.19 38.24
N PRO A 28 12.61 34.47 38.99
CA PRO A 28 13.88 35.00 39.44
C PRO A 28 15.07 34.37 38.69
N GLU A 29 16.08 35.23 38.48
CA GLU A 29 17.34 35.04 37.75
C GLU A 29 18.28 33.90 38.24
N PRO A 30 19.29 33.51 37.42
CA PRO A 30 20.11 32.32 37.65
C PRO A 30 21.39 32.60 38.45
N GLU A 31 21.69 31.76 39.45
CA GLU A 31 23.02 31.69 40.04
C GLU A 31 23.92 30.64 39.36
N ARG A 32 25.14 31.08 39.02
CA ARG A 32 26.25 30.26 38.51
C ARG A 32 27.00 29.56 39.64
N LEU A 33 27.79 28.55 39.25
CA LEU A 33 28.91 27.83 39.92
C LEU A 33 28.50 26.40 40.34
N GLN A 34 29.25 25.31 40.11
CA GLN A 34 30.63 25.10 39.69
C GLN A 34 30.81 23.63 39.24
N LYS A 35 31.68 23.38 38.25
CA LYS A 35 32.17 22.05 37.88
C LYS A 35 32.93 21.39 39.04
N LYS A 36 32.59 20.16 39.41
CA LYS A 36 33.53 19.21 40.05
C LYS A 36 33.39 17.81 39.45
N ARG A 37 34.51 17.32 38.90
CA ARG A 37 34.79 15.91 38.56
C ARG A 37 35.26 15.17 39.82
N ARG A 38 34.78 13.94 40.02
CA ARG A 38 35.37 12.76 40.73
C ARG A 38 34.20 11.92 41.28
N SER A 39 34.16 10.60 41.33
CA SER A 39 34.97 9.46 40.85
C SER A 39 34.15 8.22 41.23
N ARG A 40 34.24 7.15 40.44
CA ARG A 40 33.61 5.83 40.66
C ARG A 40 33.82 5.30 42.09
N ARG A 41 32.74 4.77 42.69
CA ARG A 41 32.77 3.56 43.53
C ARG A 41 31.37 2.94 43.57
N ARG A 42 31.23 1.74 42.99
CA ARG A 42 30.07 0.86 43.14
C ARG A 42 30.10 0.27 44.55
N LYS A 43 28.95 0.19 45.20
CA LYS A 43 28.71 -0.59 46.41
C LYS A 43 27.60 -1.57 46.06
N GLU A 44 27.91 -2.86 46.16
CA GLU A 44 26.97 -3.98 46.08
C GLU A 44 26.15 -4.03 47.38
N GLU A 45 24.85 -4.27 47.26
CA GLU A 45 24.01 -4.84 48.32
C GLU A 45 23.15 -5.93 47.67
N GLU A 46 23.29 -7.15 48.20
CA GLU A 46 22.56 -8.40 47.89
C GLU A 46 21.23 -8.50 48.68
N THR A 47 20.46 -9.56 48.37
CA THR A 47 19.15 -10.05 48.88
C THR A 47 17.95 -9.63 48.00
N ASP A 48 17.06 -10.49 47.51
CA ASP A 48 16.65 -11.89 47.77
C ASP A 48 16.25 -12.53 46.42
N SER A 49 16.71 -13.74 46.06
CA SER A 49 16.08 -15.04 46.34
C SER A 49 14.65 -15.19 45.80
N ASP A 50 14.51 -15.76 44.59
CA ASP A 50 13.46 -16.73 44.29
C ASP A 50 13.93 -17.74 43.21
N ASP A 51 13.62 -19.00 43.49
CA ASP A 51 14.08 -20.28 42.94
C ASP A 51 13.57 -20.56 41.50
N PRO A 52 14.44 -20.89 40.52
CA PRO A 52 14.04 -21.37 39.21
C PRO A 52 14.34 -22.87 39.06
N THR A 53 13.62 -23.73 39.76
CA THR A 53 13.61 -25.18 39.48
C THR A 53 12.29 -25.61 38.86
N ARG A 54 12.01 -25.14 37.64
CA ARG A 54 11.06 -25.77 36.70
C ARG A 54 11.08 -25.12 35.31
N ASP A 55 11.99 -25.59 34.48
CA ASP A 55 11.79 -25.86 33.04
C ASP A 55 13.16 -26.22 32.46
N ALA A 56 13.48 -27.51 32.54
CA ALA A 56 14.59 -28.08 31.81
C ALA A 56 14.03 -28.57 30.48
N ASP A 57 14.13 -27.76 29.44
CA ASP A 57 14.28 -28.21 28.07
C ASP A 57 14.90 -27.08 27.23
N PHE A 58 16.01 -27.40 26.57
CA PHE A 58 16.82 -26.57 25.67
C PHE A 58 18.01 -25.80 26.29
N VAL A 59 19.17 -26.48 26.33
CA VAL A 59 20.50 -25.85 26.48
C VAL A 59 21.29 -26.09 25.18
N PRO A 60 21.59 -25.06 24.38
CA PRO A 60 22.50 -25.21 23.24
C PRO A 60 23.92 -25.51 23.74
N SER A 61 24.59 -26.49 23.12
CA SER A 61 25.96 -26.86 23.46
C SER A 61 26.95 -25.71 23.20
N LYS A 62 28.02 -25.64 24.01
CA LYS A 62 29.08 -24.62 23.97
C LYS A 62 29.76 -24.44 22.61
N GLU A 63 29.64 -25.40 21.70
CA GLU A 63 30.15 -25.32 20.33
C GLU A 63 29.33 -24.39 19.43
N VAL A 64 28.04 -24.16 19.74
CA VAL A 64 27.16 -23.24 18.99
C VAL A 64 27.40 -21.77 19.38
N LEU A 65 27.83 -21.52 20.62
CA LEU A 65 28.18 -20.16 21.08
C LEU A 65 29.52 -19.69 20.52
N LEU A 66 30.48 -20.61 20.34
CA LEU A 66 31.79 -20.28 19.77
C LEU A 66 31.76 -20.00 18.26
N GLN A 67 30.78 -20.54 17.52
CA GLN A 67 30.57 -20.18 16.11
C GLN A 67 29.84 -18.84 15.93
N ALA A 68 29.10 -18.37 16.93
CA ALA A 68 28.44 -17.06 16.89
C ALA A 68 29.41 -15.90 17.20
N GLU A 69 30.45 -16.14 18.00
CA GLU A 69 31.46 -15.13 18.34
C GLU A 69 32.50 -14.92 17.22
N GLU A 70 32.68 -15.87 16.28
CA GLU A 70 33.57 -15.70 15.12
C GLU A 70 32.94 -14.90 13.96
N GLU A 71 31.61 -14.72 13.91
CA GLU A 71 30.93 -13.89 12.88
C GLU A 71 30.71 -12.42 13.29
N GLU A 72 30.90 -12.03 14.56
CA GLU A 72 30.79 -10.62 15.01
C GLU A 72 32.12 -9.83 14.93
N GLY A 73 33.18 -10.39 14.36
CA GLY A 73 34.53 -9.85 14.40
C GLY A 73 35.20 -9.54 13.06
N SER A 74 34.52 -8.95 12.07
CA SER A 74 35.24 -8.43 10.89
C SER A 74 34.62 -7.16 10.30
N ASP A 75 34.81 -6.04 10.99
CA ASP A 75 34.78 -4.71 10.37
C ASP A 75 36.06 -3.96 10.76
N ALA A 76 37.16 -4.35 10.11
CA ALA A 76 38.42 -3.63 10.14
C ALA A 76 39.11 -3.75 8.77
N ALA A 77 39.42 -2.58 8.19
CA ALA A 77 40.00 -2.41 6.88
C ALA A 77 41.26 -3.29 6.65
N LEU A 78 41.28 -4.04 5.56
CA LEU A 78 42.51 -4.62 5.02
C LEU A 78 42.61 -4.45 3.50
N SER A 79 43.85 -4.17 3.13
CA SER A 79 44.40 -3.66 1.88
C SER A 79 44.39 -4.65 0.71
N GLU A 80 44.51 -4.07 -0.49
CA GLU A 80 44.77 -4.72 -1.78
C GLU A 80 45.76 -5.88 -1.70
N VAL A 81 45.32 -7.09 -2.05
CA VAL A 81 46.14 -8.12 -2.71
C VAL A 81 45.26 -8.88 -3.69
N SER A 82 45.52 -8.69 -4.98
CA SER A 82 44.97 -9.47 -6.09
C SER A 82 45.56 -10.87 -6.11
N GLU A 83 44.77 -11.91 -6.39
CA GLU A 83 45.19 -13.22 -6.95
C GLU A 83 43.96 -13.98 -7.52
N PRO A 84 44.14 -14.93 -8.46
CA PRO A 84 43.45 -14.91 -9.76
C PRO A 84 42.16 -15.75 -9.88
N GLU A 85 41.36 -15.41 -10.90
CA GLU A 85 40.13 -16.10 -11.30
C GLU A 85 40.38 -17.56 -11.75
N LEU A 86 39.56 -18.48 -11.25
CA LEU A 86 39.46 -19.85 -11.75
C LEU A 86 38.42 -19.92 -12.89
N GLU A 87 38.86 -20.33 -14.08
CA GLU A 87 38.05 -20.51 -15.28
C GLU A 87 36.97 -21.60 -15.11
N ALA A 88 35.74 -21.30 -15.53
CA ALA A 88 34.68 -22.28 -15.74
C ALA A 88 34.74 -22.88 -17.17
N PRO A 89 34.28 -24.14 -17.39
CA PRO A 89 34.60 -24.91 -18.58
C PRO A 89 33.89 -24.42 -19.86
N ARG A 90 34.63 -24.50 -20.96
CA ARG A 90 34.27 -24.08 -22.32
C ARG A 90 33.17 -24.96 -22.92
N GLY A 91 32.05 -24.34 -23.29
CA GLY A 91 31.11 -24.85 -24.29
C GLY A 91 31.23 -24.01 -25.57
N HIS A 92 31.61 -24.64 -26.69
CA HIS A 92 31.77 -23.97 -27.99
C HIS A 92 30.44 -23.55 -28.62
N GLY A 93 30.32 -22.25 -28.91
CA GLY A 93 29.29 -21.69 -29.78
C GLY A 93 29.61 -20.26 -30.20
N GLY A 94 30.05 -20.08 -31.45
CA GLY A 94 29.97 -18.85 -32.26
C GLY A 94 30.41 -17.51 -31.66
N LYS A 95 31.63 -17.06 -31.99
CA LYS A 95 32.05 -15.66 -31.83
C LYS A 95 31.20 -14.74 -32.73
N THR A 96 30.29 -13.99 -32.14
CA THR A 96 29.86 -12.69 -32.68
C THR A 96 30.49 -11.59 -31.83
N SER A 97 31.31 -10.77 -32.46
CA SER A 97 31.96 -9.59 -31.87
C SER A 97 30.93 -8.65 -31.25
N SER A 98 30.86 -8.61 -29.91
CA SER A 98 30.13 -7.54 -29.21
C SER A 98 30.97 -6.27 -29.31
N ALA A 99 30.62 -5.40 -30.25
CA ALA A 99 31.04 -4.01 -30.21
C ALA A 99 30.71 -3.44 -28.82
N GLY A 100 31.71 -2.83 -28.18
CA GLY A 100 31.65 -2.37 -26.80
C GLY A 100 30.45 -1.46 -26.54
N ARG A 101 29.52 -1.90 -25.70
CA ARG A 101 28.65 -0.99 -24.96
C ARG A 101 29.50 -0.36 -23.87
N SER A 102 29.98 0.86 -24.10
CA SER A 102 30.48 1.72 -23.05
C SER A 102 29.40 1.79 -21.95
N LYS A 103 29.69 1.29 -20.74
CA LYS A 103 28.82 1.57 -19.59
C LYS A 103 28.78 3.09 -19.46
N PRO A 104 27.62 3.75 -19.52
CA PRO A 104 27.56 5.18 -19.26
C PRO A 104 28.15 5.40 -17.87
N GLN A 105 29.16 6.27 -17.77
CA GLN A 105 29.73 6.63 -16.47
C GLN A 105 28.67 7.43 -15.72
N CYS A 106 27.85 6.76 -14.90
CA CYS A 106 26.90 7.36 -13.97
C CYS A 106 27.64 8.04 -12.79
N ARG A 107 28.58 8.94 -13.09
CA ARG A 107 29.31 9.75 -12.11
C ARG A 107 28.46 10.99 -11.77
N GLY A 108 28.60 11.47 -10.54
CA GLY A 108 27.95 12.70 -10.10
C GLY A 108 26.55 12.50 -9.49
N LEU A 109 25.95 13.63 -9.12
CA LEU A 109 24.61 13.70 -8.53
C LEU A 109 23.60 14.18 -9.57
N ALA A 110 22.40 13.62 -9.52
CA ALA A 110 21.24 14.10 -10.25
C ALA A 110 20.73 15.43 -9.62
N PRO A 111 19.90 16.22 -10.33
CA PRO A 111 19.40 17.50 -9.83
C PRO A 111 18.66 17.41 -8.48
N ASN A 112 18.02 16.27 -8.23
CA ASN A 112 17.33 15.97 -6.98
C ASN A 112 18.29 15.65 -5.81
N GLY A 113 19.59 15.49 -6.05
CA GLY A 113 20.59 15.19 -5.01
C GLY A 113 20.94 13.70 -4.84
N PHE A 114 20.21 12.78 -5.48
CA PHE A 114 20.63 11.38 -5.51
C PHE A 114 21.83 11.17 -6.44
N HIS A 115 22.60 10.10 -6.21
CA HIS A 115 23.65 9.72 -7.13
C HIS A 115 23.05 9.22 -8.46
N ASN A 116 23.71 9.51 -9.58
CA ASN A 116 23.22 9.09 -10.91
C ASN A 116 23.06 7.57 -11.03
N SER A 117 23.83 6.77 -10.28
CA SER A 117 23.65 5.30 -10.22
C SER A 117 22.37 4.84 -9.50
N ILE A 118 21.73 5.72 -8.72
CA ILE A 118 20.43 5.47 -8.07
C ILE A 118 19.31 5.87 -9.02
N MET A 119 19.46 6.99 -9.74
CA MET A 119 18.45 7.49 -10.68
C MET A 119 18.42 6.76 -12.03
N ALA A 120 19.54 6.20 -12.49
CA ALA A 120 19.59 5.53 -13.80
C ALA A 120 18.54 4.40 -13.97
N PRO A 121 18.29 3.52 -12.98
CA PRO A 121 17.17 2.58 -13.04
C PRO A 121 15.79 3.26 -13.14
N VAL A 122 15.57 4.37 -12.42
CA VAL A 122 14.31 5.13 -12.45
C VAL A 122 14.01 5.62 -13.87
N GLU A 123 15.01 6.24 -14.53
CA GLU A 123 14.89 6.75 -15.90
C GLU A 123 14.59 5.63 -16.90
N LYS A 124 15.28 4.49 -16.78
CA LYS A 124 15.07 3.30 -17.63
C LYS A 124 13.66 2.73 -17.48
N CYS A 125 13.14 2.67 -16.25
CA CYS A 125 11.85 2.04 -15.97
C CYS A 125 10.67 2.87 -16.46
N SER A 126 10.75 4.21 -16.42
CA SER A 126 9.70 5.07 -16.99
C SER A 126 9.46 4.78 -18.48
N SER A 127 10.52 4.67 -19.28
CA SER A 127 10.44 4.31 -20.71
C SER A 127 9.92 2.89 -20.93
N LEU A 128 10.42 1.92 -20.15
CA LEU A 128 10.03 0.52 -20.27
C LEU A 128 8.55 0.32 -19.95
N THR A 129 8.07 0.92 -18.87
CA THR A 129 6.67 0.85 -18.43
C THR A 129 5.75 1.44 -19.49
N CYS A 130 6.10 2.62 -20.02
CA CYS A 130 5.38 3.25 -21.13
C CYS A 130 5.28 2.32 -22.36
N SER A 131 6.42 1.78 -22.80
CA SER A 131 6.48 0.90 -23.98
C SER A 131 5.69 -0.40 -23.81
N LEU A 132 5.75 -1.02 -22.63
CA LEU A 132 5.00 -2.24 -22.40
C LEU A 132 3.50 -1.98 -22.33
N ARG A 133 3.07 -0.89 -21.68
CA ARG A 133 1.66 -0.53 -21.63
C ARG A 133 1.08 -0.30 -23.03
N ASP A 134 1.81 0.37 -23.92
CA ASP A 134 1.40 0.50 -25.33
C ASP A 134 1.14 -0.87 -26.01
N GLN A 135 1.91 -1.90 -25.65
CA GLN A 135 1.78 -3.23 -26.24
C GLN A 135 0.67 -4.06 -25.56
N LYS A 136 0.61 -4.02 -24.23
CA LYS A 136 -0.15 -4.96 -23.39
C LYS A 136 -1.48 -4.39 -22.89
N TYR A 137 -1.66 -3.08 -22.83
CA TYR A 137 -2.93 -2.49 -22.40
C TYR A 137 -3.90 -2.37 -23.58
N SER A 138 -5.18 -2.36 -23.22
CA SER A 138 -6.31 -2.19 -24.13
C SER A 138 -6.95 -0.83 -23.94
N GLN A 139 -7.48 -0.29 -25.04
CA GLN A 139 -8.27 0.94 -25.01
C GLN A 139 -9.70 0.69 -24.51
N TRP A 140 -10.25 -0.48 -24.80
CA TRP A 140 -11.62 -0.83 -24.45
C TRP A 140 -11.77 -2.34 -24.21
N GLU A 141 -12.32 -2.71 -23.05
CA GLU A 141 -12.59 -4.09 -22.66
C GLU A 141 -13.94 -4.20 -21.93
N PHE A 142 -14.51 -5.40 -21.90
CA PHE A 142 -15.79 -5.68 -21.23
C PHE A 142 -16.94 -4.75 -21.66
N PRO A 143 -17.29 -4.70 -22.97
CA PRO A 143 -18.31 -3.78 -23.49
C PRO A 143 -19.70 -3.98 -22.87
N ASP A 144 -20.01 -5.18 -22.39
CA ASP A 144 -21.31 -5.54 -21.82
C ASP A 144 -21.44 -5.15 -20.34
N TRP A 145 -20.32 -4.82 -19.69
CA TRP A 145 -20.25 -4.57 -18.25
C TRP A 145 -20.27 -3.07 -17.95
N ILE A 146 -21.28 -2.38 -18.48
CA ILE A 146 -21.52 -0.95 -18.27
C ILE A 146 -22.43 -0.77 -17.04
N PRO A 147 -22.16 0.20 -16.16
CA PRO A 147 -23.01 0.42 -15.00
C PRO A 147 -24.39 0.94 -15.44
N LEU A 148 -25.44 0.33 -14.88
CA LEU A 148 -26.83 0.67 -15.18
C LEU A 148 -27.48 1.37 -13.99
N ALA A 149 -28.13 2.52 -14.22
CA ALA A 149 -28.70 3.34 -13.15
C ALA A 149 -29.69 2.60 -12.24
N HIS A 150 -30.50 1.68 -12.79
CA HIS A 150 -31.47 0.91 -12.00
C HIS A 150 -30.82 -0.19 -11.13
N LYS A 151 -29.54 -0.54 -11.37
CA LYS A 151 -28.78 -1.50 -10.55
C LYS A 151 -28.10 -0.84 -9.34
N TRP A 152 -28.22 0.48 -9.21
CA TRP A 152 -27.66 1.29 -8.15
C TRP A 152 -28.80 1.85 -7.30
N THR A 153 -28.93 1.35 -6.08
CA THR A 153 -29.98 1.81 -5.13
C THR A 153 -29.32 2.63 -4.04
N CYS A 154 -29.58 3.94 -4.01
CA CYS A 154 -29.11 4.80 -2.92
C CYS A 154 -29.87 4.47 -1.64
N LEU A 155 -29.15 4.27 -0.54
CA LEU A 155 -29.72 3.97 0.77
C LEU A 155 -30.06 5.27 1.51
N SER A 156 -31.14 5.22 2.29
CA SER A 156 -31.42 6.21 3.33
C SER A 156 -30.39 6.12 4.46
N GLU A 157 -30.32 7.13 5.33
CA GLU A 157 -29.39 7.12 6.48
C GLU A 157 -29.64 5.94 7.43
N SER A 158 -30.91 5.58 7.65
CA SER A 158 -31.29 4.41 8.46
C SER A 158 -30.87 3.08 7.83
N GLU A 159 -31.01 2.95 6.50
CA GLU A 159 -30.61 1.73 5.79
C GLU A 159 -29.09 1.62 5.66
N ALA A 160 -28.39 2.77 5.58
CA ALA A 160 -26.94 2.82 5.50
C ALA A 160 -26.26 2.61 6.86
N ALA A 161 -26.91 2.96 7.97
CA ALA A 161 -26.35 2.93 9.32
C ALA A 161 -25.57 1.66 9.68
N PRO A 162 -26.01 0.42 9.34
CA PRO A 162 -25.26 -0.80 9.68
C PRO A 162 -23.93 -0.95 8.93
N TYR A 163 -23.76 -0.29 7.79
CA TYR A 163 -22.56 -0.37 6.96
C TYR A 163 -21.52 0.67 7.32
N VAL A 164 -21.95 1.79 7.90
CA VAL A 164 -21.06 2.91 8.20
C VAL A 164 -20.09 2.55 9.33
N PRO A 165 -18.78 2.78 9.18
CA PRO A 165 -17.79 2.52 10.23
C PRO A 165 -18.10 3.32 11.50
N ALA A 166 -17.98 2.70 12.68
CA ALA A 166 -18.49 3.22 13.94
C ALA A 166 -17.84 4.55 14.37
N GLU A 167 -16.55 4.75 14.11
CA GLU A 167 -15.85 5.94 14.61
C GLU A 167 -16.23 7.19 13.81
N GLU A 168 -16.89 8.12 14.49
CA GLU A 168 -17.34 9.38 13.89
C GLU A 168 -16.23 10.43 13.77
N LYS A 169 -15.19 10.31 14.59
CA LYS A 169 -14.07 11.26 14.65
C LYS A 169 -12.75 10.50 14.75
N SER A 170 -11.72 11.03 14.10
CA SER A 170 -10.38 10.48 14.19
C SER A 170 -9.85 10.51 15.64
N PRO A 171 -8.85 9.67 15.98
CA PRO A 171 -7.98 9.96 17.12
C PRO A 171 -7.34 11.35 16.93
N LEU A 172 -6.89 11.96 18.02
CA LEU A 172 -6.12 13.20 17.94
C LEU A 172 -4.80 12.92 17.22
N PHE A 173 -4.39 13.83 16.35
CA PHE A 173 -3.10 13.73 15.69
C PHE A 173 -2.49 15.09 15.38
N SER A 174 -1.17 15.17 15.26
CA SER A 174 -0.45 16.32 14.72
C SER A 174 0.36 15.93 13.49
N ILE A 175 0.70 16.91 12.65
CA ILE A 175 1.55 16.70 11.47
C ILE A 175 2.73 17.66 11.55
N GLN A 176 3.90 17.12 11.87
CA GLN A 176 5.17 17.81 11.85
C GLN A 176 5.84 17.60 10.49
N ARG A 177 6.13 18.69 9.77
CA ARG A 177 6.73 18.64 8.43
C ARG A 177 8.19 19.05 8.49
N GLU A 178 9.08 18.25 7.91
CA GLU A 178 10.52 18.56 7.86
C GLU A 178 10.75 19.98 7.31
N GLY A 179 11.47 20.81 8.08
CA GLY A 179 11.84 22.17 7.67
C GLY A 179 10.72 23.21 7.75
N ILE A 180 9.58 22.88 8.37
CA ILE A 180 8.51 23.81 8.73
C ILE A 180 8.39 23.77 10.26
N GLU A 181 8.28 24.94 10.90
CA GLU A 181 8.10 25.00 12.35
C GLU A 181 6.78 24.31 12.75
N ASP A 182 6.82 23.59 13.88
CA ASP A 182 5.67 22.86 14.38
C ASP A 182 4.82 23.80 15.21
N ASP A 183 3.62 24.11 14.72
CA ASP A 183 2.64 24.94 15.45
C ASP A 183 2.02 24.20 16.65
N GLY A 184 2.35 22.91 16.86
CA GLY A 184 1.83 22.11 17.97
C GLY A 184 0.33 21.82 17.85
N VAL A 185 -0.27 22.07 16.68
CA VAL A 185 -1.70 21.94 16.45
C VAL A 185 -2.11 20.48 16.46
N LEU A 186 -3.11 20.16 17.28
CA LEU A 186 -3.79 18.88 17.27
C LEU A 186 -5.03 18.94 16.38
N TYR A 187 -5.12 18.00 15.46
CA TYR A 187 -6.22 17.82 14.54
C TYR A 187 -7.16 16.72 15.01
N ARG A 188 -8.44 16.89 14.69
CA ARG A 188 -9.47 15.85 14.82
C ARG A 188 -10.43 15.94 13.65
N VAL A 189 -10.46 14.92 12.80
CA VAL A 189 -11.21 14.95 11.55
C VAL A 189 -12.46 14.09 11.66
N ASN A 190 -13.61 14.61 11.20
CA ASN A 190 -14.85 13.84 11.16
C ASN A 190 -14.77 12.72 10.11
N ARG A 191 -15.53 11.65 10.33
CA ARG A 191 -15.66 10.52 9.39
C ARG A 191 -16.11 11.04 8.03
N PHE A 192 -15.42 10.58 6.99
CA PHE A 192 -15.63 11.01 5.59
C PHE A 192 -15.26 12.47 5.30
N SER A 193 -14.50 13.10 6.20
CA SER A 193 -13.92 14.43 6.00
C SER A 193 -12.39 14.34 5.86
N SER A 194 -11.80 15.43 5.42
CA SER A 194 -10.36 15.55 5.17
C SER A 194 -9.83 16.89 5.66
N LEU A 195 -8.51 16.98 5.78
CA LEU A 195 -7.80 18.24 5.95
C LEU A 195 -7.56 18.87 4.58
N GLN A 196 -7.34 20.18 4.57
CA GLN A 196 -6.88 20.88 3.37
C GLN A 196 -5.48 20.39 2.99
N PRO A 197 -5.20 20.16 1.69
CA PRO A 197 -3.85 19.86 1.23
C PRO A 197 -2.88 20.96 1.67
N HIS A 198 -1.72 20.59 2.19
CA HIS A 198 -0.74 21.59 2.62
C HIS A 198 -0.10 22.28 1.40
N GLU A 199 -0.20 23.61 1.31
CA GLU A 199 0.21 24.39 0.13
C GLU A 199 1.64 24.10 -0.34
N GLN A 200 2.58 23.88 0.59
CA GLN A 200 3.99 23.66 0.24
C GLN A 200 4.45 22.20 0.18
N ARG A 201 3.74 21.29 0.86
CA ARG A 201 4.17 19.87 1.04
C ARG A 201 3.27 18.91 0.28
N LEU A 202 2.08 19.37 -0.12
CA LEU A 202 1.14 18.67 -0.97
C LEU A 202 0.66 17.35 -0.37
N ASP A 203 0.82 17.17 0.94
CA ASP A 203 0.29 16.00 1.66
C ASP A 203 -1.22 16.17 1.87
N VAL A 204 -1.93 15.05 1.74
CA VAL A 204 -3.38 14.99 1.91
C VAL A 204 -3.70 13.99 3.00
N SER A 205 -4.54 14.37 3.96
CA SER A 205 -4.94 13.50 5.07
C SER A 205 -6.46 13.49 5.22
N PHE A 206 -7.05 12.30 5.32
CA PHE A 206 -8.51 12.14 5.47
C PHE A 206 -8.87 10.95 6.36
N PHE A 207 -10.04 11.00 6.97
CA PHE A 207 -10.47 9.99 7.95
C PHE A 207 -11.60 9.12 7.41
N VAL A 208 -11.37 7.80 7.40
CA VAL A 208 -12.29 6.82 6.79
C VAL A 208 -13.24 6.16 7.79
N GLY A 209 -13.07 6.41 9.10
CA GLY A 209 -13.95 5.91 10.16
C GLY A 209 -13.54 4.60 10.83
N GLY A 210 -12.43 3.97 10.43
CA GLY A 210 -11.99 2.70 11.03
C GLY A 210 -10.64 2.22 10.47
N PRO A 211 -10.07 1.12 10.99
CA PRO A 211 -8.78 0.58 10.56
C PRO A 211 -8.78 0.22 9.07
N VAL A 212 -7.83 0.76 8.30
CA VAL A 212 -7.71 0.50 6.85
C VAL A 212 -7.06 -0.86 6.64
N TRP A 213 -7.68 -1.72 5.82
CA TRP A 213 -7.15 -3.07 5.54
C TRP A 213 -6.96 -3.36 4.06
N ALA A 214 -7.75 -2.70 3.20
CA ALA A 214 -7.60 -2.81 1.76
C ALA A 214 -7.72 -1.43 1.11
N MET A 215 -6.91 -1.22 0.08
CA MET A 215 -6.79 0.04 -0.65
C MET A 215 -6.31 -0.28 -2.05
N GLU A 216 -6.87 0.37 -3.06
CA GLU A 216 -6.41 0.26 -4.45
C GLU A 216 -6.74 1.54 -5.24
N TRP A 217 -5.81 2.01 -6.07
CA TRP A 217 -6.03 3.17 -6.95
C TRP A 217 -6.85 2.77 -8.17
N CYS A 218 -7.76 3.65 -8.58
CA CYS A 218 -8.47 3.49 -9.85
C CYS A 218 -7.53 3.77 -11.03
N PRO A 219 -7.34 2.81 -11.96
CA PRO A 219 -6.57 3.05 -13.17
C PRO A 219 -7.24 4.10 -14.06
N SER A 220 -6.44 5.00 -14.62
CA SER A 220 -6.86 5.97 -15.63
C SER A 220 -5.96 5.88 -16.86
N PRO A 221 -6.49 6.12 -18.07
CA PRO A 221 -5.65 6.19 -19.26
C PRO A 221 -4.57 7.26 -19.12
N GLU A 222 -3.42 6.99 -19.73
CA GLU A 222 -2.26 7.88 -19.73
C GLU A 222 -2.59 9.22 -20.39
N GLY A 223 -2.33 10.32 -19.69
CA GLY A 223 -2.56 11.66 -20.21
C GLY A 223 -4.04 12.08 -20.22
N SER A 224 -4.92 11.31 -19.59
CA SER A 224 -6.34 11.67 -19.45
C SER A 224 -6.54 12.93 -18.62
N ALA A 225 -5.58 13.29 -17.76
CA ALA A 225 -5.70 14.36 -16.77
C ALA A 225 -7.00 14.25 -15.92
N ALA A 226 -7.51 13.02 -15.78
CA ALA A 226 -8.74 12.76 -15.05
C ALA A 226 -8.53 12.90 -13.53
N PRO A 227 -9.59 13.25 -12.78
CA PRO A 227 -9.55 13.17 -11.33
C PRO A 227 -9.15 11.77 -10.87
N GLN A 228 -8.31 11.72 -9.85
CA GLN A 228 -7.77 10.48 -9.30
C GLN A 228 -8.69 9.96 -8.20
N TYR A 229 -8.89 8.64 -8.18
CA TYR A 229 -9.74 7.98 -7.21
C TYR A 229 -9.01 6.81 -6.53
N VAL A 230 -9.30 6.62 -5.25
CA VAL A 230 -8.81 5.49 -4.45
C VAL A 230 -10.00 4.79 -3.83
N ALA A 231 -10.09 3.47 -4.04
CA ALA A 231 -11.00 2.61 -3.32
C ALA A 231 -10.37 2.24 -1.98
N VAL A 232 -11.10 2.39 -0.88
CA VAL A 232 -10.65 2.11 0.48
C VAL A 232 -11.69 1.27 1.20
N TYR A 233 -11.23 0.27 1.93
CA TYR A 233 -12.02 -0.48 2.89
C TYR A 233 -11.41 -0.37 4.27
N CYS A 234 -12.26 -0.11 5.26
CA CYS A 234 -11.93 -0.19 6.67
C CYS A 234 -12.87 -1.12 7.42
N HIS A 235 -12.41 -1.64 8.55
CA HIS A 235 -13.27 -2.40 9.47
C HIS A 235 -14.33 -1.50 10.12
N GLY A 236 -15.44 -2.11 10.52
CA GLY A 236 -16.58 -1.40 11.10
C GLY A 236 -16.29 -0.82 12.50
N SER A 237 -15.34 -1.38 13.23
CA SER A 237 -14.87 -0.88 14.53
C SER A 237 -13.34 -0.98 14.62
N MET A 238 -12.74 -0.15 15.48
CA MET A 238 -11.30 -0.14 15.75
C MET A 238 -10.78 -1.45 16.36
N GLU A 239 -11.65 -2.23 16.99
CA GLU A 239 -11.29 -3.45 17.73
C GLU A 239 -11.78 -4.73 17.03
N GLN A 240 -12.42 -4.59 15.87
CA GLN A 240 -12.96 -5.73 15.15
C GLN A 240 -11.82 -6.66 14.70
N THR A 241 -11.93 -7.94 15.06
CA THR A 241 -10.99 -8.98 14.65
C THR A 241 -11.73 -10.13 13.99
N HIS A 242 -11.06 -10.80 13.05
CA HIS A 242 -11.62 -11.91 12.29
C HIS A 242 -10.69 -13.11 12.41
N SER A 243 -11.21 -14.24 12.89
CA SER A 243 -10.43 -15.49 12.90
C SER A 243 -10.11 -15.90 11.47
N VAL A 244 -8.85 -16.23 11.20
CA VAL A 244 -8.36 -16.61 9.86
C VAL A 244 -9.03 -17.91 9.36
N ALA A 245 -9.35 -18.84 10.27
CA ALA A 245 -9.88 -20.16 9.93
C ALA A 245 -11.40 -20.20 9.65
N GLY A 246 -12.13 -19.10 9.92
CA GLY A 246 -13.59 -19.05 9.75
C GLY A 246 -14.03 -18.17 8.59
N LEU A 247 -15.19 -18.45 8.01
CA LEU A 247 -15.87 -17.55 7.09
C LEU A 247 -16.65 -16.48 7.87
N HIS A 248 -16.59 -15.24 7.41
CA HIS A 248 -17.31 -14.14 8.03
C HIS A 248 -18.17 -13.43 6.98
N ALA A 249 -19.45 -13.31 7.25
CA ALA A 249 -20.38 -12.49 6.47
C ALA A 249 -20.89 -11.35 7.35
N GLY A 250 -21.35 -10.26 6.74
CA GLY A 250 -21.76 -9.08 7.47
C GLY A 250 -21.59 -7.79 6.66
N PRO A 251 -22.00 -6.65 7.23
CA PRO A 251 -21.95 -5.39 6.54
C PRO A 251 -20.50 -4.93 6.32
N ALA A 252 -20.23 -4.45 5.12
CA ALA A 252 -18.99 -3.80 4.72
C ALA A 252 -19.28 -2.61 3.83
N LEU A 253 -18.48 -1.55 3.99
CA LEU A 253 -18.58 -0.34 3.20
C LEU A 253 -17.31 -0.13 2.38
N LEU A 254 -17.44 -0.31 1.07
CA LEU A 254 -16.40 0.01 0.10
C LEU A 254 -16.48 1.51 -0.21
N GLN A 255 -15.46 2.27 0.16
CA GLN A 255 -15.44 3.73 0.01
C GLN A 255 -14.66 4.11 -1.24
N LEU A 256 -15.23 4.97 -2.09
CA LEU A 256 -14.50 5.57 -3.22
C LEU A 256 -14.18 7.03 -2.90
N TRP A 257 -12.91 7.33 -2.73
CA TRP A 257 -12.40 8.66 -2.42
C TRP A 257 -11.88 9.35 -3.66
N GLY A 258 -12.31 10.58 -3.90
CA GLY A 258 -11.78 11.46 -4.94
C GLY A 258 -10.67 12.34 -4.38
N LEU A 259 -9.52 12.37 -5.05
CA LEU A 259 -8.34 13.15 -4.68
C LEU A 259 -8.10 14.35 -5.61
N GLY A 260 -9.03 14.62 -6.53
CA GLY A 260 -8.87 15.67 -7.55
C GLY A 260 -7.81 15.33 -8.60
N THR A 261 -7.38 16.34 -9.34
CA THR A 261 -6.33 16.20 -10.36
C THR A 261 -4.96 16.36 -9.72
N LEU A 262 -4.36 15.25 -9.31
CA LEU A 262 -3.05 15.22 -8.68
C LEU A 262 -1.94 15.56 -9.67
N GLN A 263 -1.29 16.72 -9.51
CA GLN A 263 -0.10 17.11 -10.26
C GLN A 263 1.15 16.96 -9.40
N GLN A 264 2.29 16.61 -10.02
CA GLN A 264 3.51 16.26 -9.28
C GLN A 264 4.17 17.45 -8.55
N GLU A 265 4.07 18.65 -9.10
CA GLU A 265 4.67 19.87 -8.52
C GLU A 265 3.64 20.81 -7.89
N GLN A 266 2.42 20.87 -8.44
CA GLN A 266 1.36 21.76 -7.99
C GLN A 266 0.39 21.11 -7.01
N GLY A 267 0.46 19.79 -6.84
CA GLY A 267 -0.41 19.06 -5.91
C GLY A 267 -1.83 18.87 -6.43
N SER A 268 -2.76 18.76 -5.49
CA SER A 268 -4.19 18.96 -5.72
C SER A 268 -4.60 20.31 -5.15
N ALA A 269 -5.37 21.09 -5.90
CA ALA A 269 -6.13 22.20 -5.32
C ALA A 269 -7.41 21.70 -4.61
N ASP A 270 -7.87 20.49 -4.95
CA ASP A 270 -9.11 19.93 -4.43
C ASP A 270 -8.85 19.16 -3.13
N LYS A 271 -9.71 19.44 -2.15
CA LYS A 271 -9.82 18.67 -0.92
C LYS A 271 -10.26 17.24 -1.22
N ALA A 272 -9.64 16.25 -0.56
CA ALA A 272 -10.06 14.85 -0.69
C ALA A 272 -11.49 14.68 -0.17
N GLY A 273 -12.34 13.97 -0.90
CA GLY A 273 -13.74 13.78 -0.52
C GLY A 273 -14.24 12.38 -0.82
N LEU A 274 -15.15 11.89 0.03
CA LEU A 274 -15.87 10.67 -0.26
C LEU A 274 -16.81 10.90 -1.45
N ALA A 275 -16.50 10.32 -2.60
CA ALA A 275 -17.29 10.47 -3.82
C ALA A 275 -18.61 9.71 -3.72
N TYR A 276 -18.54 8.44 -3.33
CA TYR A 276 -19.66 7.59 -2.92
C TYR A 276 -19.12 6.33 -2.24
N ALA A 277 -20.00 5.51 -1.68
CA ALA A 277 -19.65 4.21 -1.13
C ALA A 277 -20.64 3.11 -1.55
N VAL A 278 -20.13 1.87 -1.61
CA VAL A 278 -20.91 0.66 -1.93
C VAL A 278 -21.08 -0.16 -0.66
N ALA A 279 -22.33 -0.37 -0.26
CA ALA A 279 -22.72 -1.24 0.84
C ALA A 279 -22.77 -2.70 0.35
N ALA A 280 -22.06 -3.59 1.03
CA ALA A 280 -21.96 -5.02 0.74
C ALA A 280 -22.20 -5.85 2.00
N ASP A 281 -22.76 -7.06 1.85
CA ASP A 281 -23.12 -7.96 2.96
C ASP A 281 -22.18 -9.19 3.07
N HIS A 282 -21.01 -9.10 2.45
CA HIS A 282 -20.09 -10.23 2.26
C HIS A 282 -18.99 -10.33 3.34
N GLY A 283 -19.10 -9.57 4.42
CA GLY A 283 -18.09 -9.50 5.47
C GLY A 283 -16.91 -8.61 5.08
N CYS A 284 -15.77 -8.80 5.72
CA CYS A 284 -14.62 -7.92 5.54
C CYS A 284 -13.88 -8.17 4.22
N VAL A 285 -13.17 -7.15 3.77
CA VAL A 285 -12.42 -7.16 2.51
C VAL A 285 -10.93 -7.31 2.80
N TRP A 286 -10.32 -8.33 2.23
CA TRP A 286 -8.89 -8.60 2.39
C TRP A 286 -8.05 -8.02 1.24
N ASP A 287 -8.59 -8.03 0.02
CA ASP A 287 -7.89 -7.47 -1.14
C ASP A 287 -8.87 -6.93 -2.20
N MET A 288 -8.38 -5.98 -2.98
CA MET A 288 -9.13 -5.32 -4.05
C MET A 288 -8.21 -5.07 -5.23
N LYS A 289 -8.68 -5.37 -6.45
CA LYS A 289 -7.92 -5.13 -7.69
C LYS A 289 -8.82 -4.57 -8.76
N PHE A 290 -8.40 -3.48 -9.37
CA PHE A 290 -9.05 -2.93 -10.56
C PHE A 290 -8.61 -3.67 -11.83
N CYS A 291 -9.48 -3.71 -12.84
CA CYS A 291 -9.08 -4.09 -14.19
C CYS A 291 -7.97 -3.12 -14.68
N PRO A 292 -6.79 -3.62 -15.12
CA PRO A 292 -5.63 -2.76 -15.37
C PRO A 292 -5.82 -1.70 -16.46
N SER A 293 -6.61 -2.02 -17.50
CA SER A 293 -6.93 -1.08 -18.59
C SER A 293 -8.21 -1.47 -19.32
N GLY A 294 -8.67 -0.64 -20.26
CA GLY A 294 -9.86 -0.88 -21.08
C GLY A 294 -11.21 -0.76 -20.36
N ALA A 295 -11.22 -0.63 -19.03
CA ALA A 295 -12.43 -0.53 -18.22
C ALA A 295 -12.90 0.92 -17.97
N TRP A 296 -12.11 1.92 -18.35
CA TRP A 296 -12.41 3.33 -18.08
C TRP A 296 -13.00 4.02 -19.31
N GLU A 297 -13.97 4.91 -19.11
CA GLU A 297 -14.53 5.81 -20.12
C GLU A 297 -14.35 7.27 -19.71
N PRO A 298 -14.30 8.22 -20.66
CA PRO A 298 -14.38 9.64 -20.32
C PRO A 298 -15.63 9.97 -19.48
N PRO A 299 -15.53 10.82 -18.44
CA PRO A 299 -16.69 11.23 -17.64
C PRO A 299 -17.80 11.90 -18.47
N THR A 300 -17.41 12.52 -19.59
CA THR A 300 -18.28 13.17 -20.58
C THR A 300 -18.90 12.21 -21.60
N ALA A 301 -18.52 10.92 -21.60
CA ALA A 301 -19.03 9.95 -22.55
C ALA A 301 -20.57 9.91 -22.51
N ALA A 302 -21.20 10.29 -23.61
CA ALA A 302 -22.65 10.34 -23.76
C ALA A 302 -23.20 8.91 -23.85
N ARG A 303 -23.72 8.40 -22.75
CA ARG A 303 -24.45 7.13 -22.71
C ARG A 303 -25.96 7.40 -22.66
N LYS A 304 -26.74 6.63 -23.42
CA LYS A 304 -28.21 6.70 -23.35
C LYS A 304 -28.68 6.07 -22.05
N HIS A 305 -29.56 6.74 -21.32
CA HIS A 305 -30.19 6.17 -20.13
C HIS A 305 -30.80 4.80 -20.46
N PRO A 306 -30.60 3.74 -19.64
CA PRO A 306 -30.12 3.74 -18.24
C PRO A 306 -28.61 3.54 -18.06
N GLN A 307 -27.80 3.58 -19.11
CA GLN A 307 -26.35 3.37 -19.00
C GLN A 307 -25.64 4.62 -18.44
N MET A 308 -24.62 4.40 -17.61
CA MET A 308 -23.75 5.44 -17.05
C MET A 308 -22.31 5.25 -17.53
N SER A 309 -21.55 6.34 -17.66
CA SER A 309 -20.13 6.26 -18.01
C SER A 309 -19.34 5.54 -16.92
N ARG A 310 -18.51 4.58 -17.33
CA ARG A 310 -17.76 3.70 -16.43
C ARG A 310 -16.44 4.33 -15.98
N LEU A 311 -16.23 4.37 -14.66
CA LEU A 311 -14.97 4.73 -14.04
C LEU A 311 -14.00 3.55 -14.05
N GLY A 312 -14.47 2.34 -13.76
CA GLY A 312 -13.64 1.15 -13.78
C GLY A 312 -14.37 -0.12 -13.36
N LEU A 313 -13.68 -1.25 -13.48
CA LEU A 313 -14.13 -2.55 -12.98
C LEU A 313 -13.29 -2.93 -11.76
N LEU A 314 -13.96 -3.26 -10.66
CA LEU A 314 -13.34 -3.58 -9.38
C LEU A 314 -13.67 -5.01 -8.96
N ALA A 315 -12.64 -5.83 -8.72
CA ALA A 315 -12.75 -7.11 -8.04
C ALA A 315 -12.46 -6.94 -6.54
N VAL A 316 -13.28 -7.57 -5.71
CA VAL A 316 -13.18 -7.47 -4.25
C VAL A 316 -13.22 -8.87 -3.65
N ALA A 317 -12.21 -9.20 -2.83
CA ALA A 317 -12.09 -10.47 -2.12
C ALA A 317 -12.64 -10.32 -0.69
N PHE A 318 -13.64 -11.14 -0.36
CA PHE A 318 -14.36 -11.08 0.90
C PHE A 318 -14.05 -12.26 1.83
N SER A 319 -14.28 -12.04 3.12
CA SER A 319 -14.17 -13.04 4.18
C SER A 319 -15.23 -14.13 4.14
N ASP A 320 -16.29 -13.98 3.34
CA ASP A 320 -17.26 -15.05 3.09
C ASP A 320 -16.77 -16.05 2.02
N GLY A 321 -15.55 -15.88 1.51
CA GLY A 321 -14.94 -16.74 0.49
C GLY A 321 -15.37 -16.40 -0.93
N ARG A 322 -16.13 -15.32 -1.15
CA ARG A 322 -16.54 -14.89 -2.49
C ARG A 322 -15.64 -13.78 -3.01
N VAL A 323 -15.52 -13.75 -4.34
CA VAL A 323 -14.97 -12.59 -5.05
C VAL A 323 -16.11 -11.94 -5.84
N VAL A 324 -16.30 -10.64 -5.67
CA VAL A 324 -17.40 -9.90 -6.31
C VAL A 324 -16.84 -8.86 -7.27
N LEU A 325 -17.42 -8.78 -8.48
CA LEU A 325 -17.08 -7.81 -9.50
C LEU A 325 -18.12 -6.69 -9.57
N TYR A 326 -17.65 -5.45 -9.43
CA TYR A 326 -18.45 -4.24 -9.56
C TYR A 326 -18.06 -3.43 -10.79
N SER A 327 -19.06 -2.90 -11.51
CA SER A 327 -18.85 -1.84 -12.49
C SER A 327 -19.09 -0.50 -11.83
N LEU A 328 -18.03 0.26 -11.58
CA LEU A 328 -18.11 1.55 -10.91
C LEU A 328 -18.41 2.65 -11.94
N PRO A 329 -19.47 3.47 -11.78
CA PRO A 329 -19.71 4.65 -12.59
C PRO A 329 -18.84 5.82 -12.13
N HIS A 330 -18.65 6.79 -13.01
CA HIS A 330 -18.15 8.10 -12.62
C HIS A 330 -19.08 8.75 -11.58
N PRO A 331 -18.56 9.40 -10.53
CA PRO A 331 -19.39 10.02 -9.49
C PRO A 331 -20.42 11.02 -10.06
N GLY A 332 -20.02 11.84 -11.03
CA GLY A 332 -20.92 12.77 -11.70
C GLY A 332 -22.05 12.10 -12.48
N ALA A 333 -21.81 10.90 -13.04
CA ALA A 333 -22.86 10.13 -13.73
C ALA A 333 -23.87 9.55 -12.74
N LEU A 334 -23.41 9.03 -11.60
CA LEU A 334 -24.26 8.51 -10.52
C LEU A 334 -25.10 9.63 -9.86
N GLN A 335 -24.53 10.81 -9.65
CA GLN A 335 -25.26 11.96 -9.12
C GLN A 335 -26.38 12.43 -10.06
N ARG A 336 -26.12 12.45 -11.38
CA ARG A 336 -27.14 12.79 -12.39
C ARG A 336 -28.30 11.79 -12.39
N SER A 337 -28.01 10.49 -12.33
CA SER A 337 -29.06 9.46 -12.31
C SER A 337 -29.92 9.53 -11.04
N LYS A 338 -29.31 9.81 -9.87
CA LYS A 338 -30.03 10.01 -8.61
C LYS A 338 -31.04 11.15 -8.69
N ARG A 339 -30.66 12.29 -9.28
CA ARG A 339 -31.57 13.45 -9.47
C ARG A 339 -32.79 13.10 -10.33
N THR A 340 -32.68 12.12 -11.22
CA THR A 340 -33.79 11.64 -12.04
C THR A 340 -34.70 10.66 -11.28
N GLN A 341 -34.15 9.90 -10.32
CA GLN A 341 -34.89 8.89 -9.55
C GLN A 341 -35.65 9.47 -8.34
N VAL A 342 -35.16 10.55 -7.71
CA VAL A 342 -35.75 11.10 -6.49
C VAL A 342 -36.40 12.46 -6.78
N LYS A 343 -37.74 12.54 -6.66
CA LYS A 343 -38.50 13.81 -6.73
C LYS A 343 -38.49 14.61 -5.41
N ASP A 344 -38.02 14.00 -4.32
CA ASP A 344 -38.02 14.58 -2.97
C ASP A 344 -36.64 15.14 -2.60
N GLY A 345 -36.60 16.39 -2.13
CA GLY A 345 -35.45 17.28 -2.19
C GLY A 345 -34.31 17.08 -1.19
N SER A 346 -34.19 15.95 -0.47
CA SER A 346 -33.10 15.79 0.51
C SER A 346 -31.83 15.19 -0.11
N CYS A 347 -30.87 16.06 -0.44
CA CYS A 347 -29.51 15.63 -0.74
C CYS A 347 -28.82 15.19 0.56
N HIS A 348 -28.79 13.88 0.84
CA HIS A 348 -27.97 13.33 1.94
C HIS A 348 -26.51 13.74 1.81
N LYS A 349 -25.83 13.96 2.94
CA LYS A 349 -24.43 14.41 3.01
C LYS A 349 -23.48 13.45 2.26
N HIS A 350 -23.74 12.15 2.30
CA HIS A 350 -22.94 11.12 1.64
C HIS A 350 -23.80 10.20 0.77
N VAL A 351 -23.27 9.78 -0.38
CA VAL A 351 -23.95 8.84 -1.30
C VAL A 351 -23.51 7.42 -0.98
N ILE A 352 -24.36 6.66 -0.29
CA ILE A 352 -24.14 5.24 0.00
C ILE A 352 -25.15 4.43 -0.81
N CYS A 353 -24.67 3.45 -1.57
CA CYS A 353 -25.51 2.66 -2.47
C CYS A 353 -25.38 1.17 -2.20
N LYS A 354 -26.49 0.44 -2.26
CA LYS A 354 -26.49 -0.99 -2.51
C LYS A 354 -26.46 -1.22 -4.02
N VAL A 355 -25.52 -2.03 -4.47
CA VAL A 355 -25.24 -2.21 -5.90
C VAL A 355 -25.41 -3.67 -6.26
N GLN A 356 -26.15 -3.92 -7.33
CA GLN A 356 -26.16 -5.25 -7.92
C GLN A 356 -24.83 -5.46 -8.66
N CYS A 357 -24.04 -6.44 -8.22
CA CYS A 357 -22.78 -6.78 -8.83
C CYS A 357 -22.94 -7.30 -10.28
N ILE A 358 -21.85 -7.24 -11.06
CA ILE A 358 -21.80 -7.86 -12.39
C ILE A 358 -21.75 -9.38 -12.23
N ALA A 359 -20.81 -9.84 -11.42
CA ALA A 359 -20.54 -11.25 -11.25
C ALA A 359 -20.06 -11.57 -9.83
N THR A 360 -20.43 -12.76 -9.37
CA THR A 360 -19.87 -13.40 -8.18
C THR A 360 -19.06 -14.60 -8.62
N LEU A 361 -17.78 -14.59 -8.27
CA LEU A 361 -16.84 -15.67 -8.54
C LEU A 361 -16.76 -16.55 -7.30
N GLN A 362 -16.94 -17.84 -7.50
CA GLN A 362 -16.95 -18.82 -6.43
C GLN A 362 -16.16 -20.06 -6.87
N VAL A 363 -15.37 -20.63 -5.95
CA VAL A 363 -14.77 -21.95 -6.15
C VAL A 363 -15.85 -23.03 -6.06
N GLY A 364 -15.70 -24.08 -6.85
CA GLY A 364 -16.64 -25.20 -6.96
C GLY A 364 -17.14 -25.39 -8.39
N SER A 365 -18.31 -26.03 -8.52
CA SER A 365 -18.95 -26.25 -9.83
C SER A 365 -20.44 -25.98 -9.78
N VAL A 366 -21.10 -26.04 -10.95
CA VAL A 366 -22.56 -25.89 -11.06
C VAL A 366 -23.30 -27.01 -10.31
N GLN A 367 -22.73 -28.22 -10.29
CA GLN A 367 -23.36 -29.42 -9.70
C GLN A 367 -22.97 -29.64 -8.23
N ALA A 368 -21.78 -29.17 -7.81
CA ALA A 368 -21.29 -29.26 -6.43
C ALA A 368 -21.13 -27.84 -5.86
N GLY A 369 -22.11 -27.41 -5.06
CA GLY A 369 -22.33 -26.02 -4.65
C GLY A 369 -21.47 -25.49 -3.50
N ASN A 370 -20.47 -26.23 -3.01
CA ASN A 370 -19.82 -25.87 -1.74
C ASN A 370 -18.76 -24.77 -1.90
N ALA A 371 -19.19 -23.51 -1.76
CA ALA A 371 -18.31 -22.33 -1.66
C ALA A 371 -17.35 -22.39 -0.46
N ALA A 372 -17.78 -23.11 0.59
CA ALA A 372 -17.21 -22.96 1.92
C ALA A 372 -15.92 -23.76 2.16
N GLU A 373 -15.60 -24.72 1.29
CA GLU A 373 -14.49 -25.65 1.51
C GLU A 373 -13.13 -24.95 1.40
N CYS A 374 -12.98 -23.94 0.54
CA CYS A 374 -11.72 -23.20 0.41
C CYS A 374 -11.51 -22.13 1.50
N GLY A 375 -12.53 -21.83 2.31
CA GLY A 375 -12.50 -20.78 3.31
C GLY A 375 -12.42 -19.36 2.72
N GLN A 376 -11.83 -18.42 3.46
CA GLN A 376 -11.80 -17.00 3.09
C GLN A 376 -10.95 -16.74 1.84
N CYS A 377 -11.29 -15.70 1.08
CA CYS A 377 -10.48 -15.23 -0.04
C CYS A 377 -9.55 -14.09 0.43
N PHE A 378 -8.23 -14.28 0.36
CA PHE A 378 -7.25 -13.34 0.92
C PHE A 378 -6.54 -12.45 -0.09
N SER A 379 -6.38 -12.93 -1.33
CA SER A 379 -5.55 -12.24 -2.32
C SER A 379 -6.12 -12.36 -3.72
N LEU A 380 -5.94 -11.30 -4.52
CA LEU A 380 -6.38 -11.21 -5.90
C LEU A 380 -5.21 -10.81 -6.81
N SER A 381 -5.21 -11.33 -8.03
CA SER A 381 -4.35 -10.79 -9.08
C SER A 381 -5.07 -10.81 -10.43
N TRP A 382 -5.15 -9.63 -11.06
CA TRP A 382 -5.80 -9.44 -12.35
C TRP A 382 -4.75 -9.55 -13.46
N MET A 383 -5.03 -10.33 -14.49
CA MET A 383 -4.11 -10.51 -15.61
C MET A 383 -3.71 -9.15 -16.22
N PRO A 384 -2.41 -8.81 -16.24
CA PRO A 384 -1.93 -7.46 -16.59
C PRO A 384 -1.86 -7.21 -18.10
N SER A 385 -2.06 -8.24 -18.92
CA SER A 385 -2.07 -8.13 -20.37
C SER A 385 -3.49 -8.24 -20.94
N LYS A 386 -3.73 -7.54 -22.05
CA LYS A 386 -4.96 -7.61 -22.82
C LYS A 386 -5.25 -9.04 -23.28
N PRO A 387 -6.52 -9.49 -23.26
CA PRO A 387 -7.73 -8.70 -22.98
C PRO A 387 -8.17 -8.70 -21.50
N HIS A 388 -7.24 -8.86 -20.55
CA HIS A 388 -7.52 -8.80 -19.10
C HIS A 388 -8.65 -9.75 -18.62
N HIS A 389 -8.92 -10.83 -19.33
CA HIS A 389 -10.08 -11.68 -19.06
C HIS A 389 -9.84 -12.73 -17.97
N HIS A 390 -8.62 -12.82 -17.41
CA HIS A 390 -8.31 -13.72 -16.31
C HIS A 390 -8.17 -12.98 -14.99
N LEU A 391 -8.80 -13.54 -13.96
CA LEU A 391 -8.64 -13.12 -12.56
C LEU A 391 -8.24 -14.35 -11.75
N ALA A 392 -7.17 -14.25 -10.98
CA ALA A 392 -6.76 -15.25 -9.99
C ALA A 392 -7.17 -14.79 -8.58
N ALA A 393 -7.52 -15.76 -7.74
CA ALA A 393 -7.78 -15.55 -6.33
C ALA A 393 -7.15 -16.66 -5.48
N GLY A 394 -6.66 -16.29 -4.29
CA GLY A 394 -6.03 -17.17 -3.32
C GLY A 394 -6.86 -17.32 -2.04
N PHE A 395 -6.99 -18.56 -1.57
CA PHE A 395 -7.92 -18.93 -0.50
C PHE A 395 -7.22 -19.43 0.76
N TYR A 396 -7.98 -19.60 1.86
CA TYR A 396 -7.51 -20.05 3.17
C TYR A 396 -6.91 -21.45 3.15
N ASP A 397 -7.46 -22.37 2.39
CA ASP A 397 -6.99 -23.75 2.26
C ASP A 397 -5.70 -23.90 1.43
N GLY A 398 -5.18 -22.80 0.88
CA GLY A 398 -4.01 -22.81 -0.01
C GLY A 398 -4.34 -22.99 -1.49
N THR A 399 -5.62 -23.09 -1.84
CA THR A 399 -6.09 -23.18 -3.23
C THR A 399 -5.89 -21.83 -3.94
N VAL A 400 -5.43 -21.92 -5.19
CA VAL A 400 -5.48 -20.82 -6.16
C VAL A 400 -6.44 -21.20 -7.25
N ALA A 401 -7.41 -20.32 -7.52
CA ALA A 401 -8.40 -20.49 -8.55
C ALA A 401 -8.29 -19.36 -9.59
N ILE A 402 -8.52 -19.68 -10.86
CA ILE A 402 -8.43 -18.75 -11.98
C ILE A 402 -9.72 -18.82 -12.79
N TRP A 403 -10.35 -17.66 -12.97
CA TRP A 403 -11.58 -17.48 -13.72
C TRP A 403 -11.31 -16.86 -15.08
N ASN A 404 -12.06 -17.29 -16.08
CA ASN A 404 -12.20 -16.57 -17.34
C ASN A 404 -13.50 -15.75 -17.28
N LEU A 405 -13.34 -14.45 -17.14
CA LEU A 405 -14.39 -13.46 -16.99
C LEU A 405 -15.29 -13.34 -18.23
N LEU A 406 -14.78 -13.72 -19.41
CA LEU A 406 -15.50 -13.67 -20.69
C LEU A 406 -16.00 -15.06 -21.13
N THR A 407 -16.02 -16.04 -20.23
CA THR A 407 -16.43 -17.41 -20.56
C THR A 407 -17.91 -17.45 -20.97
N LYS A 408 -18.18 -18.15 -22.07
CA LYS A 408 -19.55 -18.48 -22.53
C LYS A 408 -19.94 -19.92 -22.18
N SER A 409 -19.06 -20.65 -21.51
CA SER A 409 -19.30 -22.04 -21.12
C SER A 409 -20.39 -22.10 -20.05
N LEU A 410 -21.46 -22.86 -20.32
CA LEU A 410 -22.54 -23.08 -19.36
C LEU A 410 -22.10 -23.83 -18.09
N LEU A 411 -20.94 -24.50 -18.15
CA LEU A 411 -20.34 -25.17 -17.00
C LEU A 411 -19.61 -24.20 -16.06
N GLN A 412 -19.26 -23.01 -16.57
CA GLN A 412 -18.51 -22.00 -15.82
C GLN A 412 -19.32 -20.74 -15.56
N CYS A 413 -20.38 -20.48 -16.34
CA CYS A 413 -21.17 -19.27 -16.23
C CYS A 413 -22.64 -19.63 -16.05
N VAL A 414 -23.19 -19.23 -14.91
CA VAL A 414 -24.61 -19.37 -14.57
C VAL A 414 -25.23 -17.98 -14.44
N HIS A 415 -26.31 -17.73 -15.18
CA HIS A 415 -27.05 -16.48 -15.08
C HIS A 415 -28.01 -16.55 -13.88
N GLN A 416 -27.94 -15.57 -12.99
CA GLN A 416 -28.83 -15.48 -11.84
C GLN A 416 -30.13 -14.75 -12.20
N PRO A 417 -31.24 -14.99 -11.47
CA PRO A 417 -32.54 -14.36 -11.75
C PRO A 417 -32.52 -12.83 -11.69
N ASN A 418 -31.64 -12.27 -10.86
CA ASN A 418 -31.43 -10.83 -10.77
C ASN A 418 -30.69 -10.25 -12.00
N GLY A 419 -30.08 -11.08 -12.85
CA GLY A 419 -29.27 -10.66 -14.01
C GLY A 419 -27.79 -10.43 -13.70
N SER A 420 -27.27 -10.89 -12.56
CA SER A 420 -25.82 -11.04 -12.33
C SER A 420 -25.32 -12.41 -12.77
N LEU A 421 -24.02 -12.53 -12.97
CA LEU A 421 -23.37 -13.78 -13.35
C LEU A 421 -22.81 -14.49 -12.11
N LYS A 422 -22.90 -15.80 -12.07
CA LYS A 422 -22.12 -16.64 -11.16
C LYS A 422 -21.08 -17.37 -11.97
N LEU A 423 -19.81 -17.12 -11.67
CA LEU A 423 -18.67 -17.66 -12.41
C LEU A 423 -17.91 -18.70 -11.59
N TYR A 424 -17.57 -19.82 -12.23
CA TYR A 424 -16.74 -20.89 -11.70
C TYR A 424 -15.38 -20.92 -12.40
N PRO A 425 -14.31 -21.30 -11.68
CA PRO A 425 -12.97 -21.25 -12.23
C PRO A 425 -12.80 -22.30 -13.35
N PHE A 426 -11.98 -21.98 -14.34
CA PHE A 426 -11.58 -22.96 -15.36
C PHE A 426 -10.34 -23.74 -14.94
N ARG A 427 -9.67 -23.28 -13.87
CA ARG A 427 -8.41 -23.83 -13.38
C ARG A 427 -8.30 -23.58 -11.89
N CYS A 428 -8.03 -24.65 -11.15
CA CYS A 428 -7.74 -24.63 -9.72
C CYS A 428 -6.52 -25.51 -9.46
N PHE A 429 -5.68 -25.11 -8.50
CA PHE A 429 -4.57 -25.93 -8.04
C PHE A 429 -4.23 -25.58 -6.59
N LEU A 430 -3.74 -26.57 -5.85
CA LEU A 430 -3.30 -26.38 -4.48
C LEU A 430 -1.89 -25.78 -4.50
N ALA A 431 -1.79 -24.48 -4.24
CA ALA A 431 -0.51 -23.78 -4.28
C ALA A 431 0.23 -23.90 -2.95
N HIS A 432 -0.48 -23.91 -1.83
CA HIS A 432 0.09 -23.86 -0.49
C HIS A 432 -0.61 -24.84 0.45
N ASP A 433 0.03 -25.11 1.59
CA ASP A 433 -0.55 -25.96 2.66
C ASP A 433 -1.41 -25.14 3.64
N HIS A 434 -1.53 -23.83 3.42
CA HIS A 434 -2.29 -22.87 4.22
C HIS A 434 -2.58 -21.62 3.38
N ALA A 435 -3.34 -20.67 3.95
CA ALA A 435 -3.83 -19.45 3.32
C ALA A 435 -2.84 -18.76 2.38
N VAL A 436 -3.26 -18.57 1.13
CA VAL A 436 -2.54 -17.80 0.11
C VAL A 436 -2.70 -16.31 0.40
N ARG A 437 -1.75 -15.77 1.17
CA ARG A 437 -1.81 -14.42 1.72
C ARG A 437 -1.65 -13.34 0.66
N SER A 438 -0.84 -13.60 -0.35
CA SER A 438 -0.56 -12.62 -1.41
C SER A 438 -0.20 -13.33 -2.72
N MET A 439 -0.53 -12.70 -3.84
CA MET A 439 -0.19 -13.16 -5.17
C MET A 439 -0.05 -11.99 -6.12
N GLU A 440 0.85 -12.13 -7.10
CA GLU A 440 1.04 -11.15 -8.15
C GLU A 440 1.34 -11.84 -9.48
N TRP A 441 0.65 -11.39 -10.53
CA TRP A 441 0.88 -11.84 -11.89
C TRP A 441 2.12 -11.15 -12.44
N CYS A 442 2.94 -11.88 -13.20
CA CYS A 442 4.03 -11.26 -13.92
C CYS A 442 3.48 -10.27 -14.97
N LYS A 443 3.87 -9.01 -14.85
CA LYS A 443 3.44 -7.92 -15.74
C LYS A 443 4.01 -8.05 -17.15
N ALA A 444 5.20 -8.66 -17.29
CA ALA A 444 5.86 -8.87 -18.58
C ALA A 444 5.26 -10.05 -19.37
N ASP A 445 4.94 -11.15 -18.69
CA ASP A 445 4.41 -12.37 -19.30
C ASP A 445 3.31 -13.00 -18.43
N SER A 446 2.10 -13.06 -18.99
CA SER A 446 0.92 -13.56 -18.30
C SER A 446 0.85 -15.08 -18.15
N ASN A 447 1.89 -15.82 -18.53
CA ASN A 447 2.03 -17.22 -18.14
C ASN A 447 2.60 -17.40 -16.73
N PHE A 448 3.17 -16.36 -16.11
CA PHE A 448 3.82 -16.51 -14.80
C PHE A 448 3.03 -15.84 -13.67
N LEU A 449 2.98 -16.54 -12.53
CA LEU A 449 2.30 -16.09 -11.31
C LEU A 449 3.21 -16.37 -10.12
N VAL A 450 3.26 -15.47 -9.14
CA VAL A 450 3.89 -15.72 -7.85
C VAL A 450 2.82 -15.82 -6.77
N THR A 451 3.00 -16.73 -5.83
CA THR A 451 2.11 -16.92 -4.68
C THR A 451 2.92 -16.97 -3.40
N ALA A 452 2.41 -16.36 -2.34
CA ALA A 452 3.01 -16.37 -1.02
C ALA A 452 1.98 -16.86 0.01
N GLY A 453 2.35 -17.90 0.75
CA GLY A 453 1.46 -18.60 1.67
C GLY A 453 1.84 -18.41 3.13
N SER A 454 0.87 -18.69 4.00
CA SER A 454 1.12 -18.75 5.45
C SER A 454 1.94 -19.97 5.85
N ASP A 455 2.19 -20.90 4.92
CA ASP A 455 3.14 -22.02 5.03
C ASP A 455 4.62 -21.58 4.95
N ARG A 456 4.87 -20.27 4.90
CA ARG A 456 6.19 -19.60 4.78
C ARG A 456 6.87 -19.84 3.42
N LYS A 457 6.15 -20.34 2.43
CA LYS A 457 6.66 -20.56 1.08
C LYS A 457 6.25 -19.42 0.16
N ILE A 458 7.19 -19.05 -0.71
CA ILE A 458 6.92 -18.27 -1.91
C ILE A 458 7.17 -19.19 -3.09
N LYS A 459 6.19 -19.30 -3.99
CA LYS A 459 6.26 -20.18 -5.15
C LYS A 459 6.06 -19.38 -6.43
N PHE A 460 6.90 -19.66 -7.42
CA PHE A 460 6.79 -19.13 -8.77
C PHE A 460 6.20 -20.20 -9.67
N TRP A 461 5.18 -19.86 -10.44
CA TRP A 461 4.41 -20.80 -11.22
C TRP A 461 4.46 -20.43 -12.70
N ASP A 462 4.58 -21.44 -13.55
CA ASP A 462 4.18 -21.35 -14.95
C ASP A 462 2.75 -21.90 -15.06
N LEU A 463 1.81 -21.06 -15.45
CA LEU A 463 0.40 -21.46 -15.58
C LEU A 463 0.19 -22.50 -16.70
N ARG A 464 1.17 -22.75 -17.55
CA ARG A 464 1.15 -23.85 -18.52
C ARG A 464 1.51 -25.20 -17.87
N ARG A 465 2.20 -25.18 -16.71
CA ARG A 465 2.70 -26.35 -15.97
C ARG A 465 2.46 -26.18 -14.47
N LEU A 466 1.32 -26.66 -13.97
CA LEU A 466 0.91 -26.46 -12.56
C LEU A 466 1.26 -27.60 -11.59
N TYR A 467 1.73 -28.75 -12.09
CA TYR A 467 2.03 -29.88 -11.20
C TYR A 467 3.29 -29.67 -10.34
N GLU A 468 4.14 -28.71 -10.72
CA GLU A 468 5.28 -28.27 -9.92
C GLU A 468 5.49 -26.75 -10.11
N PRO A 469 5.85 -26.01 -9.05
CA PRO A 469 6.30 -24.64 -9.20
C PRO A 469 7.69 -24.61 -9.86
N ILE A 470 7.98 -23.54 -10.61
CA ILE A 470 9.31 -23.24 -11.17
C ILE A 470 10.35 -23.17 -10.05
N ASN A 471 9.96 -22.53 -8.95
CA ASN A 471 10.78 -22.38 -7.76
C ASN A 471 9.90 -22.28 -6.53
N SER A 472 10.40 -22.79 -5.40
CA SER A 472 9.72 -22.80 -4.12
C SER A 472 10.73 -22.44 -3.03
N ILE A 473 10.57 -21.27 -2.44
CA ILE A 473 11.49 -20.70 -1.46
C ILE A 473 10.78 -20.64 -0.12
N LYS A 474 11.34 -21.29 0.91
CA LYS A 474 10.83 -21.26 2.28
C LYS A 474 11.80 -20.48 3.16
N ARG A 475 11.42 -19.29 3.61
CA ARG A 475 12.30 -18.44 4.43
C ARG A 475 11.56 -17.73 5.56
N PHE A 476 10.46 -17.05 5.24
CA PHE A 476 9.74 -16.19 6.17
C PHE A 476 8.23 -16.22 5.93
N LEU A 477 7.45 -15.79 6.91
CA LEU A 477 6.02 -15.56 6.74
C LEU A 477 5.82 -14.27 5.94
N SER A 478 5.39 -14.39 4.70
CA SER A 478 5.22 -13.25 3.79
C SER A 478 3.82 -12.65 3.95
N THR A 479 3.76 -11.34 4.14
CA THR A 479 2.50 -10.60 4.30
C THR A 479 1.99 -10.09 2.96
N GLU A 480 2.88 -9.57 2.11
CA GLU A 480 2.54 -9.09 0.77
C GLU A 480 3.75 -9.13 -0.16
N VAL A 481 3.52 -9.33 -1.46
CA VAL A 481 4.56 -9.34 -2.49
C VAL A 481 4.29 -8.27 -3.53
N ALA A 482 5.36 -7.74 -4.14
CA ALA A 482 5.27 -6.82 -5.27
C ALA A 482 6.22 -7.27 -6.39
N TRP A 483 5.66 -7.48 -7.59
CA TRP A 483 6.41 -7.78 -8.80
C TRP A 483 6.60 -6.51 -9.62
N LEU A 484 7.83 -5.97 -9.64
CA LEU A 484 8.17 -4.83 -10.49
C LEU A 484 8.45 -5.30 -11.91
N LEU A 485 7.93 -4.54 -12.87
CA LEU A 485 7.96 -4.91 -14.28
C LEU A 485 9.35 -5.29 -14.86
N PRO A 486 10.44 -4.56 -14.56
CA PRO A 486 11.74 -4.80 -15.20
C PRO A 486 12.42 -6.10 -14.75
N TYR A 487 11.92 -6.74 -13.70
CA TYR A 487 12.64 -7.79 -12.97
C TYR A 487 11.92 -9.12 -13.02
N ASN A 488 12.71 -10.18 -12.92
CA ASN A 488 12.28 -11.57 -12.93
C ASN A 488 12.10 -12.13 -11.52
N GLY A 489 11.90 -11.26 -10.53
CA GLY A 489 11.74 -11.61 -9.13
C GLY A 489 10.82 -10.63 -8.42
N VAL A 490 10.56 -10.87 -7.14
CA VAL A 490 9.62 -10.08 -6.35
C VAL A 490 10.28 -9.47 -5.13
N THR A 491 9.82 -8.28 -4.76
CA THR A 491 10.08 -7.73 -3.43
C THR A 491 9.01 -8.20 -2.46
N VAL A 492 9.41 -8.52 -1.24
CA VAL A 492 8.54 -9.18 -0.27
C VAL A 492 8.56 -8.45 1.07
N ALA A 493 7.35 -8.16 1.57
CA ALA A 493 7.10 -7.80 2.95
C ALA A 493 6.93 -9.06 3.80
N GLN A 494 7.44 -9.03 5.02
CA GLN A 494 7.47 -10.18 5.90
C GLN A 494 7.07 -9.83 7.32
N ASP A 495 6.58 -10.85 8.01
CA ASP A 495 6.49 -10.89 9.45
C ASP A 495 7.83 -11.37 10.03
N ASN A 496 8.22 -10.78 11.16
CA ASN A 496 9.51 -11.03 11.77
C ASN A 496 9.54 -12.22 12.72
N CYS A 497 8.39 -12.85 13.02
CA CYS A 497 8.33 -14.01 13.92
C CYS A 497 9.16 -15.22 13.47
N TYR A 498 9.54 -15.31 12.19
CA TYR A 498 10.37 -16.39 11.64
C TYR A 498 11.68 -15.91 11.01
N ALA A 499 11.99 -14.62 11.09
CA ALA A 499 13.21 -14.08 10.49
C ALA A 499 14.41 -14.31 11.44
N SER A 500 15.54 -14.74 10.88
CA SER A 500 16.80 -14.78 11.63
C SER A 500 17.20 -13.37 12.07
N TYR A 501 17.93 -13.29 13.18
CA TYR A 501 18.45 -12.02 13.70
C TYR A 501 19.21 -11.25 12.60
N GLY A 502 18.96 -9.95 12.49
CA GLY A 502 19.57 -9.07 11.48
C GLY A 502 18.99 -9.17 10.06
N LEU A 503 18.11 -10.14 9.78
CA LEU A 503 17.49 -10.35 8.45
C LEU A 503 16.00 -9.97 8.42
N CYS A 504 15.56 -9.12 9.35
CA CYS A 504 14.19 -8.62 9.42
C CYS A 504 13.99 -7.42 8.48
N GLY A 505 12.91 -7.40 7.71
CA GLY A 505 12.62 -6.34 6.72
C GLY A 505 12.44 -6.79 5.27
N ILE A 506 12.66 -5.89 4.33
CA ILE A 506 12.23 -6.08 2.93
C ILE A 506 13.31 -6.80 2.14
N HIS A 507 12.91 -7.83 1.39
CA HIS A 507 13.82 -8.61 0.55
C HIS A 507 13.37 -8.61 -0.90
N TYR A 508 14.32 -8.59 -1.83
CA TYR A 508 14.10 -9.00 -3.21
C TYR A 508 14.52 -10.46 -3.38
N ILE A 509 13.65 -11.25 -3.99
CA ILE A 509 13.85 -12.67 -4.27
C ILE A 509 13.74 -12.90 -5.77
N ASP A 510 14.80 -13.45 -6.35
CA ASP A 510 14.83 -13.91 -7.74
C ASP A 510 13.89 -15.12 -7.93
N ALA A 511 13.21 -15.21 -9.09
CA ALA A 511 12.37 -16.37 -9.38
C ALA A 511 13.14 -17.70 -9.51
N GLY A 512 14.47 -17.69 -9.44
CA GLY A 512 15.34 -18.86 -9.62
C GLY A 512 15.96 -18.94 -11.01
N TYR A 513 15.59 -18.03 -11.93
CA TYR A 513 16.14 -18.00 -13.29
C TYR A 513 17.59 -17.50 -13.31
N LEU A 514 17.91 -16.47 -12.54
CA LEU A 514 19.28 -15.93 -12.45
C LEU A 514 20.08 -16.59 -11.32
N GLY A 515 19.40 -17.23 -10.36
CA GLY A 515 20.04 -17.88 -9.22
C GLY A 515 20.68 -16.89 -8.25
N PHE A 516 20.23 -15.63 -8.27
CA PHE A 516 20.76 -14.61 -7.36
C PHE A 516 20.32 -14.88 -5.92
N LYS A 517 21.24 -14.65 -4.98
CA LYS A 517 20.90 -14.62 -3.55
C LYS A 517 19.91 -13.50 -3.28
N ALA A 518 19.04 -13.71 -2.29
CA ALA A 518 18.07 -12.69 -1.88
C ALA A 518 18.79 -11.38 -1.53
N TYR A 519 18.31 -10.27 -2.08
CA TYR A 519 18.87 -8.95 -1.84
C TYR A 519 18.10 -8.26 -0.73
N PHE A 520 18.80 -7.79 0.29
CA PHE A 520 18.19 -7.10 1.43
C PHE A 520 17.98 -5.63 1.09
N VAL A 521 16.72 -5.24 0.88
CA VAL A 521 16.34 -3.91 0.38
C VAL A 521 16.34 -2.88 1.51
N ALA A 522 15.68 -3.20 2.62
CA ALA A 522 15.59 -2.32 3.78
C ALA A 522 15.38 -3.11 5.08
N PRO A 523 16.19 -2.88 6.13
CA PRO A 523 16.02 -3.53 7.42
C PRO A 523 14.83 -2.94 8.16
N ARG A 524 13.93 -3.77 8.71
CA ARG A 524 12.77 -3.34 9.51
C ARG A 524 12.65 -4.20 10.76
N LYS A 525 12.37 -3.57 11.90
CA LYS A 525 12.24 -4.29 13.17
C LYS A 525 10.86 -4.90 13.40
N GLY A 526 9.79 -4.25 12.94
CA GLY A 526 8.42 -4.73 13.09
C GLY A 526 7.89 -5.47 11.85
N THR A 527 6.76 -6.16 12.00
CA THR A 527 6.03 -6.77 10.88
C THR A 527 5.74 -5.73 9.83
N VAL A 528 6.20 -5.99 8.61
CA VAL A 528 5.89 -5.18 7.44
C VAL A 528 4.56 -5.69 6.90
N TRP A 529 3.48 -4.93 7.05
CA TRP A 529 2.14 -5.41 6.69
C TRP A 529 1.87 -5.36 5.18
N SER A 530 2.39 -4.34 4.51
CA SER A 530 2.09 -4.08 3.11
C SER A 530 3.30 -3.54 2.37
N ILE A 531 3.42 -3.93 1.09
CA ILE A 531 4.41 -3.42 0.15
C ILE A 531 3.74 -3.12 -1.19
N SER A 532 4.13 -2.01 -1.81
CA SER A 532 3.70 -1.61 -3.14
C SER A 532 4.90 -1.21 -3.99
N GLY A 533 4.93 -1.67 -5.23
CA GLY A 533 5.93 -1.26 -6.22
C GLY A 533 5.38 -0.22 -7.20
N SER A 534 6.21 0.76 -7.58
CA SER A 534 5.95 1.66 -8.70
C SER A 534 6.82 1.27 -9.90
N ASP A 535 6.18 0.80 -10.97
CA ASP A 535 6.87 0.48 -12.24
C ASP A 535 7.39 1.75 -12.93
N TRP A 536 6.83 2.92 -12.62
CA TRP A 536 7.28 4.20 -13.17
C TRP A 536 8.56 4.70 -12.51
N LEU A 537 8.68 4.50 -11.19
CA LEU A 537 9.75 5.06 -10.35
C LEU A 537 10.83 4.04 -9.97
N ASN A 538 10.70 2.78 -10.35
CA ASN A 538 11.56 1.69 -9.90
C ASN A 538 11.75 1.65 -8.37
N THR A 539 10.68 1.96 -7.64
CA THR A 539 10.69 2.18 -6.20
C THR A 539 9.66 1.28 -5.55
N VAL A 540 10.01 0.73 -4.39
CA VAL A 540 9.06 0.05 -3.50
C VAL A 540 8.80 0.90 -2.26
N ALA A 541 7.59 0.84 -1.74
CA ALA A 541 7.21 1.47 -0.48
C ALA A 541 6.50 0.45 0.40
N ALA A 542 6.77 0.51 1.70
CA ALA A 542 6.23 -0.43 2.66
C ALA A 542 5.89 0.25 3.99
N GLY A 543 4.79 -0.21 4.60
CA GLY A 543 4.31 0.23 5.90
C GLY A 543 4.45 -0.90 6.91
N ASP A 544 4.86 -0.55 8.14
CA ASP A 544 5.02 -1.52 9.21
C ASP A 544 4.17 -1.22 10.46
N ILE A 545 4.16 -2.20 11.36
CA ILE A 545 3.44 -2.14 12.64
C ILE A 545 3.93 -1.01 13.57
N THR A 546 5.13 -0.49 13.35
CA THR A 546 5.70 0.58 14.19
C THR A 546 5.27 1.97 13.74
N GLY A 547 4.55 2.08 12.63
CA GLY A 547 4.12 3.34 12.06
C GLY A 547 5.14 3.98 11.11
N GLU A 548 6.17 3.25 10.67
CA GLU A 548 7.09 3.72 9.63
C GLU A 548 6.54 3.43 8.23
N LEU A 549 6.50 4.46 7.39
CA LEU A 549 6.36 4.31 5.94
C LEU A 549 7.73 4.57 5.31
N VAL A 550 8.34 3.52 4.74
CA VAL A 550 9.66 3.59 4.09
C VAL A 550 9.53 3.36 2.60
N ALA A 551 10.34 4.05 1.80
CA ALA A 551 10.50 3.82 0.37
C ALA A 551 11.96 3.49 0.03
N ALA A 552 12.17 2.68 -1.01
CA ALA A 552 13.49 2.31 -1.48
C ALA A 552 13.55 2.22 -3.01
N VAL A 553 14.49 2.96 -3.61
CA VAL A 553 14.79 2.90 -5.05
C VAL A 553 15.61 1.65 -5.32
N LEU A 554 15.07 0.71 -6.08
CA LEU A 554 15.77 -0.54 -6.36
C LEU A 554 16.99 -0.29 -7.25
N PRO A 555 18.11 -1.01 -7.03
CA PRO A 555 19.18 -1.08 -8.02
C PRO A 555 18.71 -1.79 -9.28
N ASP A 556 19.52 -1.84 -10.33
CA ASP A 556 19.20 -2.68 -11.50
C ASP A 556 19.33 -4.17 -11.12
N LEU A 557 18.21 -4.77 -10.70
CA LEU A 557 18.12 -6.16 -10.25
C LEU A 557 18.17 -7.18 -11.40
N ALA A 558 18.29 -6.73 -12.66
CA ALA A 558 18.67 -7.60 -13.78
C ALA A 558 20.15 -8.02 -13.71
N VAL A 559 20.95 -7.36 -12.87
CA VAL A 559 22.34 -7.71 -12.58
C VAL A 559 22.45 -8.17 -11.13
N ASN A 560 23.42 -9.03 -10.86
CA ASN A 560 23.63 -9.58 -9.51
C ASN A 560 23.78 -8.44 -8.48
N PRO A 561 22.89 -8.37 -7.48
CA PRO A 561 22.84 -7.24 -6.56
C PRO A 561 23.90 -7.29 -5.43
N LEU A 562 24.71 -8.36 -5.34
CA LEU A 562 25.74 -8.50 -4.30
C LEU A 562 26.74 -7.34 -4.26
N ASN A 563 27.03 -6.74 -5.42
CA ASN A 563 28.00 -5.65 -5.55
C ASN A 563 27.34 -4.27 -5.61
N VAL A 564 26.09 -4.14 -5.18
CA VAL A 564 25.38 -2.85 -5.16
C VAL A 564 25.99 -1.94 -4.11
N LYS A 565 26.69 -0.90 -4.57
CA LYS A 565 27.19 0.17 -3.71
C LYS A 565 26.03 1.06 -3.24
N ARG A 566 26.22 1.72 -2.09
CA ARG A 566 25.29 2.73 -1.53
C ARG A 566 23.89 2.18 -1.27
N SER A 567 23.79 0.98 -0.68
CA SER A 567 22.50 0.37 -0.32
C SER A 567 21.71 1.22 0.69
N SER A 568 22.40 1.85 1.65
CA SER A 568 21.80 2.79 2.62
C SER A 568 21.17 4.01 1.95
N ASP A 569 21.84 4.57 0.94
CA ASP A 569 21.41 5.82 0.30
C ASP A 569 20.18 5.65 -0.61
N ARG A 570 19.78 4.40 -0.87
CA ARG A 570 18.64 4.07 -1.74
C ARG A 570 17.31 4.05 -1.00
N ARG A 571 17.33 3.96 0.33
CA ARG A 571 16.14 3.89 1.18
C ARG A 571 15.94 5.17 1.96
N PHE A 572 14.68 5.52 2.23
CA PHE A 572 14.31 6.74 2.91
C PHE A 572 12.92 6.66 3.54
N PRO A 573 12.70 7.33 4.69
CA PRO A 573 11.38 7.42 5.28
C PRO A 573 10.52 8.40 4.46
N VAL A 574 9.26 8.04 4.24
CA VAL A 574 8.23 8.97 3.75
C VAL A 574 7.69 9.74 4.95
N TYR A 575 7.25 9.03 5.99
CA TYR A 575 6.95 9.60 7.31
C TYR A 575 7.08 8.55 8.42
N LYS A 576 7.12 9.01 9.67
CA LYS A 576 6.94 8.20 10.89
C LYS A 576 5.67 8.63 11.62
N ALA A 577 4.78 7.70 11.95
CA ALA A 577 3.70 7.91 12.90
C ALA A 577 4.16 7.46 14.29
N ASP A 578 4.23 8.37 15.24
CA ASP A 578 4.56 8.07 16.63
C ASP A 578 3.34 8.22 17.52
N LEU A 579 3.14 7.28 18.43
CA LEU A 579 2.13 7.39 19.46
C LEU A 579 2.75 8.08 20.68
N LEU A 580 2.17 9.21 21.10
CA LEU A 580 2.67 10.01 22.21
C LEU A 580 1.60 10.16 23.30
N PRO A 581 2.01 10.19 24.59
CA PRO A 581 1.10 10.46 25.69
C PRO A 581 0.59 11.90 25.60
N ARG A 582 -0.65 12.12 26.06
CA ARG A 582 -1.23 13.45 26.17
C ARG A 582 -0.89 14.02 27.55
N SER A 583 -0.11 15.10 27.61
CA SER A 583 0.12 15.81 28.87
C SER A 583 -1.22 16.37 29.39
N PRO A 584 -1.62 16.10 30.64
CA PRO A 584 -2.70 16.86 31.27
C PRO A 584 -2.22 18.30 31.46
N ALA A 585 -3.13 19.25 31.30
CA ALA A 585 -2.85 20.63 31.66
C ALA A 585 -2.48 20.68 33.16
N GLY A 586 -1.19 20.90 33.48
CA GLY A 586 -0.74 21.24 34.83
C GLY A 586 0.28 20.33 35.55
N SER A 587 0.97 19.39 34.89
CA SER A 587 2.07 18.65 35.57
C SER A 587 3.26 18.40 34.64
N GLU A 588 4.31 19.22 34.76
CA GLU A 588 5.48 19.15 33.86
C GLU A 588 6.53 18.08 34.21
N ASP A 589 6.42 17.36 35.33
CA ASP A 589 7.55 16.53 35.83
C ASP A 589 7.27 15.03 36.04
N SER A 590 6.40 14.42 35.23
CA SER A 590 6.38 12.94 35.16
C SER A 590 6.42 12.48 33.71
N GLU A 591 7.44 11.69 33.34
CA GLU A 591 7.46 10.96 32.07
C GLU A 591 6.24 10.03 32.02
N GLN A 592 5.14 10.48 31.40
CA GLN A 592 3.92 9.70 31.35
C GLN A 592 4.08 8.57 30.33
N ALA A 593 4.18 7.34 30.82
CA ALA A 593 4.24 6.15 29.98
C ALA A 593 2.92 5.96 29.19
N LEU A 594 3.03 5.43 27.97
CA LEU A 594 1.86 5.05 27.18
C LEU A 594 1.03 3.98 27.91
N PRO A 595 -0.31 4.08 27.88
CA PRO A 595 -1.19 3.05 28.43
C PRO A 595 -0.91 1.66 27.83
N LYS A 596 -0.71 0.66 28.70
CA LYS A 596 -0.62 -0.75 28.33
C LYS A 596 -2.02 -1.35 28.20
N THR A 597 -2.75 -0.92 27.19
CA THR A 597 -4.11 -1.36 26.92
C THR A 597 -4.27 -1.75 25.46
N ARG A 598 -5.14 -2.73 25.20
CA ARG A 598 -5.60 -3.08 23.85
C ARG A 598 -6.91 -2.40 23.49
N LEU A 599 -7.53 -1.69 24.45
CA LEU A 599 -8.80 -1.02 24.24
C LEU A 599 -8.59 0.32 23.52
N TYR A 600 -9.33 0.53 22.43
CA TYR A 600 -9.23 1.73 21.61
C TYR A 600 -9.59 2.99 22.42
N SER A 601 -10.71 2.95 23.16
CA SER A 601 -11.23 4.07 23.94
C SER A 601 -10.25 4.56 25.01
N GLU A 602 -9.59 3.64 25.71
CA GLU A 602 -8.58 3.96 26.70
C GLU A 602 -7.31 4.54 26.07
N MET A 603 -6.92 3.99 24.91
CA MET A 603 -5.73 4.43 24.19
C MET A 603 -5.87 5.88 23.71
N VAL A 604 -6.96 6.21 23.01
CA VAL A 604 -7.18 7.56 22.46
C VAL A 604 -7.50 8.63 23.51
N ALA A 605 -7.94 8.22 24.71
CA ALA A 605 -8.17 9.15 25.81
C ALA A 605 -6.85 9.77 26.34
N LYS A 606 -5.75 9.01 26.28
CA LYS A 606 -4.47 9.34 26.90
C LYS A 606 -3.33 9.51 25.91
N SER A 607 -3.58 9.39 24.61
CA SER A 607 -2.56 9.50 23.57
C SER A 607 -3.03 10.23 22.34
N TYR A 608 -2.08 10.66 21.53
CA TYR A 608 -2.31 11.21 20.20
C TYR A 608 -1.20 10.73 19.26
N ILE A 609 -1.46 10.80 17.95
CA ILE A 609 -0.50 10.38 16.92
C ILE A 609 0.25 11.61 16.42
N ARG A 610 1.58 11.60 16.44
CA ARG A 610 2.39 12.59 15.73
C ARG A 610 2.91 12.00 14.44
N PHE A 611 2.49 12.55 13.31
CA PHE A 611 3.10 12.25 12.03
C PHE A 611 4.30 13.16 11.80
N GLN A 612 5.46 12.56 11.51
CA GLN A 612 6.70 13.27 11.19
C GLN A 612 7.05 13.04 9.72
N ASP A 613 6.76 14.02 8.88
CA ASP A 613 6.86 13.95 7.42
C ASP A 613 8.23 14.38 6.92
N THR A 614 8.69 13.68 5.88
CA THR A 614 9.95 13.99 5.20
C THR A 614 9.70 14.88 3.99
N ASP A 615 10.58 15.85 3.71
CA ASP A 615 10.50 16.63 2.47
C ASP A 615 11.06 15.83 1.29
N LEU A 616 10.15 15.25 0.52
CA LEU A 616 10.42 14.36 -0.62
C LEU A 616 10.55 15.11 -1.96
N ARG A 617 10.56 16.44 -1.96
CA ARG A 617 10.77 17.24 -3.19
C ARG A 617 12.23 17.25 -3.63
N SER A 618 13.16 16.99 -2.71
CA SER A 618 14.60 16.97 -2.97
C SER A 618 15.31 16.04 -2.00
N PHE A 619 16.30 15.31 -2.50
CA PHE A 619 17.20 14.41 -1.78
C PHE A 619 18.63 14.98 -1.64
N LYS A 620 18.80 16.30 -1.74
CA LYS A 620 20.11 16.94 -1.46
C LYS A 620 20.49 16.80 0.02
N ASN A 621 21.73 16.39 0.29
CA ASN A 621 22.27 16.16 1.64
C ASN A 621 21.40 15.22 2.50
N PHE A 622 20.67 14.31 1.85
CA PHE A 622 19.62 13.51 2.49
C PHE A 622 20.10 12.63 3.65
N PRO A 623 21.26 11.94 3.60
CA PRO A 623 21.75 11.16 4.74
C PRO A 623 22.00 11.97 6.01
N GLY A 624 22.25 13.29 5.87
CA GLY A 624 22.47 14.19 7.00
C GLY A 624 21.19 14.73 7.63
N ARG A 625 20.03 14.54 7.00
CA ARG A 625 18.74 15.08 7.46
C ARG A 625 18.21 14.32 8.67
N GLU A 626 17.43 15.01 9.51
CA GLU A 626 16.86 14.44 10.74
C GLU A 626 16.02 13.18 10.47
N PRO A 627 15.10 13.14 9.49
CA PRO A 627 14.27 11.95 9.25
C PRO A 627 15.12 10.71 8.93
N MET A 628 16.20 10.89 8.17
CA MET A 628 17.14 9.81 7.85
C MET A 628 17.88 9.32 9.08
N ARG A 629 18.42 10.22 9.90
CA ARG A 629 19.12 9.85 11.14
C ARG A 629 18.19 9.12 12.11
N ARG A 630 16.93 9.57 12.21
CA ARG A 630 15.89 8.91 13.01
C ARG A 630 15.64 7.49 12.53
N MET A 631 15.40 7.29 11.24
CA MET A 631 15.19 5.96 10.64
C MET A 631 16.36 5.02 10.93
N HIS A 632 17.61 5.44 10.68
CA HIS A 632 18.79 4.60 10.96
C HIS A 632 18.94 4.28 12.45
N THR A 633 18.60 5.24 13.33
CA THR A 633 18.62 4.99 14.77
C THR A 633 17.57 3.96 15.17
N GLN A 634 16.37 4.01 14.58
CA GLN A 634 15.30 3.05 14.81
C GLN A 634 15.63 1.65 14.26
N GLU A 635 16.27 1.56 13.08
CA GLU A 635 16.76 0.30 12.52
C GLU A 635 17.65 -0.48 13.51
N VAL A 636 18.48 0.24 14.27
CA VAL A 636 19.42 -0.37 15.23
C VAL A 636 18.81 -0.50 16.63
N LYS A 637 18.17 0.57 17.14
CA LYS A 637 17.81 0.71 18.56
C LYS A 637 16.32 0.59 18.86
N ALA A 638 15.43 0.51 17.87
CA ALA A 638 14.01 0.45 18.16
C ALA A 638 13.66 -0.78 19.00
N GLU A 639 12.75 -0.59 19.95
CA GLU A 639 12.11 -1.64 20.72
C GLU A 639 10.66 -1.78 20.25
N LEU A 640 10.16 -3.02 20.21
CA LEU A 640 8.78 -3.30 19.85
C LEU A 640 7.93 -3.45 21.10
N SER A 641 6.95 -2.57 21.28
CA SER A 641 5.91 -2.71 22.31
C SER A 641 4.70 -3.43 21.73
N LEU A 642 4.57 -4.71 22.07
CA LEU A 642 3.46 -5.58 21.67
C LEU A 642 2.38 -5.74 22.77
N ASP A 643 2.60 -5.11 23.92
CA ASP A 643 1.73 -5.13 25.10
C ASP A 643 0.62 -4.08 25.08
N ARG A 644 0.51 -3.29 24.00
CA ARG A 644 -0.54 -2.28 23.80
C ARG A 644 -1.16 -2.35 22.40
N LEU A 645 -2.21 -1.56 22.17
CA LEU A 645 -2.74 -1.28 20.85
C LEU A 645 -1.73 -0.43 20.04
N GLN A 646 -1.35 -0.91 18.87
CA GLN A 646 -0.49 -0.16 17.93
C GLN A 646 -1.34 0.76 17.06
N LEU A 647 -1.85 1.84 17.65
CA LEU A 647 -2.70 2.80 16.95
C LEU A 647 -1.97 3.45 15.75
N GLU A 648 -0.65 3.58 15.83
CA GLU A 648 0.23 4.11 14.80
C GLU A 648 0.51 3.16 13.63
N ALA A 649 0.15 1.87 13.74
CA ALA A 649 0.47 0.85 12.76
C ALA A 649 -0.07 1.17 11.36
N LEU A 650 0.72 0.87 10.33
CA LEU A 650 0.33 0.98 8.92
C LEU A 650 0.03 -0.38 8.35
N HIS A 651 -1.17 -0.58 7.82
CA HIS A 651 -1.64 -1.88 7.33
C HIS A 651 -1.61 -1.98 5.81
N LYS A 652 -1.82 -0.87 5.10
CA LYS A 652 -1.89 -0.88 3.63
C LYS A 652 -1.19 0.32 3.02
N VAL A 653 -0.41 0.05 1.96
CA VAL A 653 0.34 1.04 1.18
C VAL A 653 0.15 0.76 -0.30
N ARG A 654 -0.13 1.79 -1.10
CA ARG A 654 -0.32 1.68 -2.56
C ARG A 654 0.20 2.89 -3.33
N PHE A 655 1.09 2.64 -4.28
CA PHE A 655 1.46 3.60 -5.31
C PHE A 655 0.34 3.79 -6.31
N SER A 656 0.23 5.00 -6.85
CA SER A 656 -0.61 5.22 -8.02
C SER A 656 -0.05 4.50 -9.25
N PRO A 657 -0.88 3.73 -9.99
CA PRO A 657 -0.49 3.12 -11.24
C PRO A 657 -0.54 4.10 -12.42
N ASN A 658 -1.10 5.30 -12.23
CA ASN A 658 -1.43 6.22 -13.32
C ASN A 658 -0.25 7.13 -13.66
N LEU A 659 0.00 7.35 -14.95
CA LEU A 659 1.10 8.23 -15.37
C LEU A 659 0.91 9.67 -14.87
N ASP A 660 -0.31 10.20 -14.86
CA ASP A 660 -0.60 11.56 -14.37
C ASP A 660 -0.28 11.75 -12.87
N SER A 661 -0.30 10.67 -12.08
CA SER A 661 -0.09 10.71 -10.62
C SER A 661 0.96 9.70 -10.14
N HIS A 662 1.88 9.27 -11.01
CA HIS A 662 2.84 8.18 -10.74
C HIS A 662 3.80 8.43 -9.56
N GLY A 663 3.97 9.70 -9.18
CA GLY A 663 4.70 10.15 -8.00
C GLY A 663 3.98 9.98 -6.67
N TRP A 664 2.68 9.65 -6.68
CA TRP A 664 1.83 9.66 -5.50
C TRP A 664 1.72 8.29 -4.84
N LEU A 665 1.74 8.31 -3.51
CA LEU A 665 1.70 7.14 -2.64
C LEU A 665 0.63 7.35 -1.57
N ALA A 666 -0.29 6.40 -1.42
CA ALA A 666 -1.29 6.40 -0.36
C ALA A 666 -0.96 5.34 0.70
N SER A 667 -1.20 5.66 1.97
CA SER A 667 -1.02 4.77 3.11
C SER A 667 -2.15 4.93 4.13
N GLY A 668 -2.47 3.85 4.83
CA GLY A 668 -3.46 3.84 5.91
C GLY A 668 -3.26 2.65 6.84
N GLY A 669 -3.81 2.73 8.04
CA GLY A 669 -3.68 1.65 9.02
C GLY A 669 -4.65 1.77 10.19
N GLN A 670 -4.19 1.40 11.38
CA GLN A 670 -5.04 1.18 12.56
C GLN A 670 -5.83 2.43 12.97
N ALA A 671 -5.23 3.62 12.88
CA ALA A 671 -5.89 4.89 13.23
C ALA A 671 -7.06 5.30 12.31
N GLY A 672 -7.23 4.65 11.15
CA GLY A 672 -8.23 5.03 10.15
C GLY A 672 -7.97 6.37 9.44
N ILE A 673 -6.79 6.94 9.63
CA ILE A 673 -6.31 8.13 8.91
C ILE A 673 -5.57 7.63 7.67
N VAL A 674 -6.06 8.01 6.49
CA VAL A 674 -5.37 7.78 5.22
C VAL A 674 -4.56 9.02 4.88
N ARG A 675 -3.30 8.80 4.50
CA ARG A 675 -2.38 9.87 4.09
C ARG A 675 -1.87 9.63 2.68
N VAL A 676 -1.77 10.68 1.90
CA VAL A 676 -1.28 10.64 0.52
C VAL A 676 -0.10 11.61 0.37
N HIS A 677 1.02 11.11 -0.13
CA HIS A 677 2.28 11.85 -0.25
C HIS A 677 2.79 11.83 -1.70
N CYS A 678 3.40 12.92 -2.14
CA CYS A 678 4.04 13.01 -3.46
C CYS A 678 5.56 12.86 -3.33
N LEU A 679 6.14 11.85 -3.98
CA LEU A 679 7.58 11.64 -4.11
C LEU A 679 8.12 12.48 -5.29
N ALA A 680 7.87 13.79 -5.25
CA ALA A 680 8.17 14.71 -6.36
C ALA A 680 9.65 14.68 -6.76
N GLY A 681 10.57 14.53 -5.80
CA GLY A 681 12.00 14.47 -6.07
C GLY A 681 12.44 13.25 -6.88
N LEU A 682 11.60 12.20 -7.01
CA LEU A 682 11.89 11.04 -7.85
C LEU A 682 11.36 11.18 -9.28
N ALA A 683 10.72 12.29 -9.64
CA ALA A 683 10.29 12.56 -11.00
C ALA A 683 11.47 12.39 -11.97
N SER A 684 11.34 11.48 -12.93
CA SER A 684 12.37 11.27 -13.95
C SER A 684 12.21 12.31 -15.06
N GLY A 685 13.33 12.75 -15.67
CA GLY A 685 13.28 13.67 -16.81
C GLY A 685 12.47 13.08 -17.98
N VAL A 686 12.50 11.76 -18.15
CA VAL A 686 11.68 11.02 -19.12
C VAL A 686 10.19 11.13 -18.78
N GLY A 687 9.80 10.93 -17.52
CA GLY A 687 8.40 11.06 -17.09
C GLY A 687 7.82 12.44 -17.37
N CYS A 688 8.62 13.50 -17.12
CA CYS A 688 8.24 14.88 -17.41
C CYS A 688 8.03 15.15 -18.91
N GLN A 689 8.75 14.46 -19.80
CA GLN A 689 8.59 14.58 -21.26
C GLN A 689 7.42 13.74 -21.79
N LEU A 690 7.23 12.53 -21.24
CA LEU A 690 6.17 11.61 -21.65
C LEU A 690 4.77 12.16 -21.37
N LEU A 691 4.59 12.86 -20.26
CA LEU A 691 3.26 13.30 -19.84
C LEU A 691 2.60 14.29 -20.82
N PRO A 692 3.26 15.39 -21.28
CA PRO A 692 2.73 16.26 -22.33
C PRO A 692 2.39 15.53 -23.63
N GLU A 693 3.26 14.62 -24.08
CA GLU A 693 3.04 13.82 -25.30
C GLU A 693 1.78 12.95 -25.19
N ARG A 694 1.62 12.29 -24.04
CA ARG A 694 0.45 11.43 -23.76
C ARG A 694 -0.82 12.25 -23.64
N ARG A 695 -0.78 13.43 -23.03
CA ARG A 695 -1.91 14.37 -22.99
C ARG A 695 -2.32 14.80 -24.40
N ALA A 696 -1.37 15.18 -25.25
CA ALA A 696 -1.66 15.54 -26.64
C ALA A 696 -2.30 14.37 -27.42
N ARG A 697 -1.77 13.16 -27.25
CA ARG A 697 -2.33 11.93 -27.86
C ARG A 697 -3.74 11.63 -27.35
N PHE A 698 -3.97 11.74 -26.05
CA PHE A 698 -5.28 11.52 -25.44
C PHE A 698 -6.32 12.52 -25.97
N SER A 699 -5.98 13.81 -25.99
CA SER A 699 -6.84 14.87 -26.53
C SER A 699 -7.14 14.70 -28.02
N SER A 700 -6.22 14.13 -28.80
CA SER A 700 -6.47 13.80 -30.22
C SER A 700 -7.50 12.69 -30.40
N LEU A 701 -7.54 11.72 -29.48
CA LEU A 701 -8.44 10.56 -29.53
C LEU A 701 -9.82 10.84 -28.92
N TYR A 702 -9.85 11.60 -27.82
CA TYR A 702 -11.04 11.79 -26.98
C TYR A 702 -11.47 13.25 -26.81
N GLY A 703 -10.68 14.20 -27.31
CA GLY A 703 -11.07 15.61 -27.31
C GLY A 703 -12.21 15.86 -28.28
N ASP A 704 -13.12 16.76 -27.90
CA ASP A 704 -14.20 17.20 -28.79
C ASP A 704 -13.57 17.86 -30.02
N LYS A 705 -13.64 17.19 -31.18
CA LYS A 705 -13.42 17.87 -32.45
C LYS A 705 -14.57 18.85 -32.63
N PRO A 706 -14.33 20.17 -32.76
CA PRO A 706 -15.39 21.08 -33.14
C PRO A 706 -15.86 20.69 -34.55
N GLY A 707 -17.03 20.05 -34.65
CA GLY A 707 -17.74 19.84 -35.92
C GLY A 707 -17.85 18.41 -36.48
N SER A 708 -17.53 17.33 -35.75
CA SER A 708 -17.89 15.98 -36.21
C SER A 708 -19.18 15.49 -35.53
N PRO A 709 -20.22 15.05 -36.29
CA PRO A 709 -21.34 14.37 -35.68
C PRO A 709 -20.84 13.06 -35.05
N SER A 710 -21.27 12.82 -33.82
CA SER A 710 -21.01 11.57 -33.10
C SER A 710 -21.54 10.36 -33.90
N PRO A 711 -20.86 9.20 -33.83
CA PRO A 711 -21.33 7.97 -34.46
C PRO A 711 -22.64 7.45 -33.85
#